data_AF-A0A951LLN3-F1
#
_entry.id   AF-A0A951LLN3-F1
#
_cell.length_a   1.000
_cell.length_b   1.000
_cell.length_c   1.000
_cell.angle_alpha   90.00
_cell.angle_beta   90.00
_cell.angle_gamma   90.00
#
_symmetry.space_group_name_H-M   'P 1'
#
loop_
_entity.id
_entity.type
_entity.pdbx_description
1 polymer ?
#
loop_
_entity_poly.entity_id
_entity_poly.type
_entity_poly.pdbx_seq_one_letter_code
_entity_poly.pdbx_strand_id
1 'polypeptide(L)'
;MKHLLLLCTFLSFIYSTQAAPATPDLLPHTPKVERVEGTVTVTRNGITSRAKLQFQAPNQLRIDIEANDAALVPAQTIVATGDETRLFYPATKRLSRLPYNITQEWWHSWELAYGGPAAFILFGLPQPVLDRFYTMETIAAPNADSKAVRLVARPDVGRFRVQDIVHFGGKGTSPFYAASKRLVFDLPTRIELTSDTKTNSLTSETVTDENGRVLLVTELVTDTASGLPKSAVVRDGSNHQIAQFAYDLKPRAEAFPVATFGTDLAPGQIIEDLELKPLGDYQNGQDAAARFNLGVALARHTEDFPAAFTAWDAAAQLQPQAVAPHFAIFDAAIQTRDFPRAQRALNALSQLLGTAHFEVATHRANLAIARRDWDGAKAALDAAQQAQPQNGVITLARANLARARGDFATTRSLLLEIINNAASQSSTQADAGVMLANITLSANDAQATQALFMAPNNAARGQLLTHDLLDLLSGKDAPPTTLDDTFALAALAVANERAGKYDTAIAAWQRLVEHAPQPETAVARMHLMALQAQRGAVAESLKLFHDLIADADDESARSRIEDALLTSWRKAYRQDELRAALQQRVIALNAPEAEWHLWLAYQESYGTDDDVASIIQSALTRFPRSAWWQSRWAEYLADQAASQPQTAAGLNQRDQNTHDALQAMQTAIEADPKQPLYQVQRTLILTQRASLQTAVMDASKTIPNLNAAHAALDDLKTTWKDDPDVQIAIGVQEVALEPGKLADAVDDLQAGLRAGRPGRETTTGDRHTTASSVHQTLASALRRLRRPSEAAHQYEILLESVRDGDAELGIARNYLILLIGQKNVPAIAALMTRLVREPWPYSSARDLVDGFALTLAQRGSLAIDVVTALRATDNPAARLAETQLDQALLQVAQAVAAAPKATAEAKATPASIAKAVVNSMDALEAVAKGRDKLLAGRAAALLAENALSTHQFDQAINWLQIAVDSEPRNLDLRLALAAAYRLANQPDGAIKARNDILSILPRDIETLHRAAILSGSLKQPDEAARYAVQAMNLAQVTPDASPVQLEDAAITAARSLFDNNQIPRAVEIYNNLAAPQWDSQDRAVSLADLEQHQRKVGLTNEADQTHAQLTALKLTATQLQSVAQVLKNLD
;
A
#
# COMPACT_ATOMS: atom_id res chain seq x y z
N MET A 1 23.88 -72.66 21.17
CA MET A 1 23.59 -73.77 20.23
C MET A 1 23.28 -73.13 18.88
N LYS A 2 24.16 -73.27 17.87
CA LYS A 2 24.03 -74.25 16.76
C LYS A 2 22.77 -73.95 15.89
N HIS A 3 22.82 -73.49 14.64
CA HIS A 3 23.87 -73.22 13.62
C HIS A 3 23.43 -72.00 12.77
N LEU A 4 24.23 -71.12 12.15
CA LEU A 4 25.68 -70.94 11.93
C LEU A 4 26.37 -71.77 10.81
N LEU A 5 27.03 -71.04 9.87
CA LEU A 5 27.79 -71.45 8.66
C LEU A 5 26.99 -72.08 7.49
N LEU A 6 26.60 -71.26 6.49
CA LEU A 6 27.17 -71.29 5.11
C LEU A 6 26.54 -70.20 4.20
N LEU A 7 27.37 -69.68 3.26
CA LEU A 7 27.12 -68.72 2.17
C LEU A 7 27.27 -67.20 2.45
N CYS A 8 28.52 -66.79 2.68
CA CYS A 8 28.97 -65.40 2.47
C CYS A 8 29.68 -65.24 1.12
N THR A 9 29.14 -65.82 0.04
CA THR A 9 29.90 -66.01 -1.22
C THR A 9 29.12 -65.90 -2.53
N PHE A 10 27.96 -65.22 -2.54
CA PHE A 10 27.22 -64.91 -3.78
C PHE A 10 26.41 -63.61 -3.61
N LEU A 11 27.06 -62.46 -3.78
CA LEU A 11 26.49 -61.15 -4.20
C LEU A 11 27.60 -60.07 -4.22
N SER A 12 28.62 -60.33 -5.04
CA SER A 12 29.65 -59.37 -5.44
C SER A 12 29.90 -59.63 -6.92
N PHE A 13 29.95 -58.58 -7.75
CA PHE A 13 29.50 -58.59 -9.16
C PHE A 13 27.96 -58.78 -9.26
N ILE A 14 27.15 -57.91 -9.88
CA ILE A 14 27.44 -56.74 -10.74
C ILE A 14 26.59 -55.54 -10.26
N TYR A 15 27.22 -54.56 -9.62
CA TYR A 15 26.86 -53.15 -9.80
C TYR A 15 28.06 -52.50 -10.46
N SER A 16 28.15 -52.64 -11.78
CA SER A 16 28.90 -51.67 -12.57
C SER A 16 28.24 -50.33 -12.34
N THR A 17 28.97 -49.39 -11.74
CA THR A 17 28.61 -47.98 -11.84
C THR A 17 28.55 -47.65 -13.33
N GLN A 18 27.35 -47.60 -13.89
CA GLN A 18 27.14 -46.78 -15.07
C GLN A 18 27.51 -45.37 -14.61
N ALA A 19 28.70 -44.92 -15.05
CA ALA A 19 29.02 -43.51 -14.97
C ALA A 19 27.84 -42.77 -15.61
N ALA A 20 27.31 -41.77 -14.91
CA ALA A 20 26.32 -40.88 -15.50
C ALA A 20 26.85 -40.45 -16.88
N PRO A 21 26.01 -40.45 -17.94
CA PRO A 21 26.47 -40.07 -19.27
C PRO A 21 27.16 -38.72 -19.13
N ALA A 22 28.45 -38.66 -19.50
CA ALA A 22 29.27 -37.50 -19.23
C ALA A 22 28.55 -36.25 -19.73
N THR A 23 28.20 -35.35 -18.79
CA THR A 23 27.47 -34.13 -19.11
C THR A 23 28.25 -33.42 -20.21
N PRO A 24 27.65 -33.18 -21.39
CA PRO A 24 28.37 -32.55 -22.48
C PRO A 24 28.88 -31.20 -21.99
N ASP A 25 30.14 -30.91 -22.33
CA ASP A 25 30.99 -29.82 -21.81
C ASP A 25 30.53 -28.43 -22.35
N LEU A 26 29.25 -28.13 -22.09
CA LEU A 26 28.46 -27.03 -22.65
C LEU A 26 28.61 -25.72 -21.88
N LEU A 27 28.94 -25.82 -20.58
CA LEU A 27 29.09 -24.70 -19.68
C LEU A 27 30.34 -24.91 -18.82
N PRO A 28 31.20 -23.89 -18.60
CA PRO A 28 32.39 -24.04 -17.80
C PRO A 28 32.03 -24.24 -16.32
N HIS A 29 32.18 -25.47 -15.83
CA HIS A 29 31.96 -25.87 -14.43
C HIS A 29 32.93 -25.21 -13.42
N THR A 30 33.93 -24.48 -13.91
CA THR A 30 34.92 -23.73 -13.13
C THR A 30 35.15 -22.35 -13.76
N PRO A 31 35.54 -21.32 -12.99
CA PRO A 31 35.91 -20.02 -13.54
C PRO A 31 37.00 -20.19 -14.62
N LYS A 32 36.79 -19.65 -15.82
CA LYS A 32 37.83 -19.67 -16.89
C LYS A 32 39.09 -18.88 -16.50
N VAL A 33 39.00 -18.04 -15.48
CA VAL A 33 40.08 -17.19 -14.97
C VAL A 33 40.13 -17.30 -13.45
N GLU A 34 41.27 -17.68 -12.87
CA GLU A 34 41.40 -17.77 -11.40
C GLU A 34 41.19 -16.42 -10.71
N ARG A 35 41.63 -15.32 -11.34
CA ARG A 35 41.71 -13.98 -10.75
C ARG A 35 41.50 -12.91 -11.81
N VAL A 36 40.56 -11.99 -11.57
CA VAL A 36 40.27 -10.85 -12.48
C VAL A 36 40.23 -9.54 -11.71
N GLU A 37 40.67 -8.46 -12.36
CA GLU A 37 40.43 -7.09 -11.89
C GLU A 37 40.05 -6.17 -13.05
N GLY A 38 39.33 -5.08 -12.77
CA GLY A 38 39.02 -4.07 -13.76
C GLY A 38 37.88 -3.14 -13.36
N THR A 39 37.19 -2.56 -14.35
CA THR A 39 36.00 -1.74 -14.12
C THR A 39 34.79 -2.21 -14.92
N VAL A 40 33.61 -2.12 -14.29
CA VAL A 40 32.31 -2.36 -14.90
C VAL A 40 31.57 -1.02 -14.92
N THR A 41 31.00 -0.68 -16.07
CA THR A 41 30.21 0.54 -16.26
C THR A 41 28.82 0.13 -16.73
N VAL A 42 27.77 0.61 -16.06
CA VAL A 42 26.38 0.41 -16.48
C VAL A 42 25.77 1.74 -16.87
N THR A 43 24.99 1.76 -17.95
CA THR A 43 24.13 2.89 -18.32
C THR A 43 22.67 2.43 -18.32
N ARG A 44 21.82 3.12 -17.56
CA ARG A 44 20.36 2.92 -17.46
C ARG A 44 19.67 4.26 -17.69
N ASN A 45 18.75 4.36 -18.64
CA ASN A 45 18.00 5.60 -18.92
C ASN A 45 18.90 6.86 -19.09
N GLY A 46 20.07 6.70 -19.71
CA GLY A 46 21.07 7.77 -19.88
C GLY A 46 21.96 8.05 -18.65
N ILE A 47 21.66 7.45 -17.50
CA ILE A 47 22.43 7.56 -16.25
C ILE A 47 23.54 6.51 -16.24
N THR A 48 24.80 6.95 -16.16
CA THR A 48 25.96 6.06 -16.09
C THR A 48 26.48 5.91 -14.65
N SER A 49 26.66 4.66 -14.22
CA SER A 49 27.30 4.28 -12.94
C SER A 49 28.52 3.42 -13.21
N ARG A 50 29.55 3.53 -12.37
CA ARG A 50 30.81 2.80 -12.51
C ARG A 50 31.16 2.05 -11.23
N ALA A 51 31.74 0.87 -11.37
CA ALA A 51 32.33 0.12 -10.26
C ALA A 51 33.70 -0.45 -10.63
N LYS A 52 34.56 -0.64 -9.63
CA LYS A 52 35.78 -1.46 -9.73
C LYS A 52 35.42 -2.87 -9.28
N LEU A 53 35.82 -3.88 -10.06
CA LEU A 53 35.55 -5.29 -9.77
C LEU A 53 36.87 -6.01 -9.56
N GLN A 54 36.94 -6.85 -8.52
CA GLN A 54 38.04 -7.75 -8.22
C GLN A 54 37.47 -9.11 -7.83
N PHE A 55 37.90 -10.19 -8.47
CA PHE A 55 37.43 -11.55 -8.19
C PHE A 55 38.61 -12.51 -8.07
N GLN A 56 38.51 -13.45 -7.13
CA GLN A 56 39.44 -14.56 -6.93
C GLN A 56 38.65 -15.85 -6.66
N ALA A 57 38.91 -16.86 -7.47
CA ALA A 57 38.33 -18.18 -7.34
C ALA A 57 38.70 -18.82 -5.98
N PRO A 58 37.82 -19.64 -5.38
CA PRO A 58 36.53 -20.07 -5.92
C PRO A 58 35.35 -19.12 -5.66
N ASN A 59 35.44 -18.25 -4.64
CA ASN A 59 34.26 -17.53 -4.11
C ASN A 59 34.58 -16.19 -3.41
N GLN A 60 35.63 -15.49 -3.83
CA GLN A 60 35.99 -14.18 -3.30
C GLN A 60 35.73 -13.08 -4.33
N LEU A 61 34.82 -12.15 -4.02
CA LEU A 61 34.47 -11.02 -4.89
C LEU A 61 34.52 -9.72 -4.10
N ARG A 62 34.95 -8.65 -4.76
CA ARG A 62 34.83 -7.27 -4.32
C ARG A 62 34.34 -6.39 -5.47
N ILE A 63 33.37 -5.54 -5.18
CA ILE A 63 32.83 -4.52 -6.09
C ILE A 63 32.79 -3.18 -5.34
N ASP A 64 33.56 -2.20 -5.79
CA ASP A 64 33.52 -0.82 -5.27
C ASP A 64 32.79 0.08 -6.28
N ILE A 65 31.52 0.39 -6.02
CA ILE A 65 30.68 1.32 -6.79
C ILE A 65 31.08 2.76 -6.46
N GLU A 66 31.33 3.56 -7.49
CA GLU A 66 31.70 4.97 -7.40
C GLU A 66 30.43 5.83 -7.24
N ALA A 67 30.48 6.84 -6.36
CA ALA A 67 29.36 7.75 -6.14
C ALA A 67 29.09 8.64 -7.38
N ASN A 68 27.82 8.87 -7.67
CA ASN A 68 27.36 9.82 -8.68
C ASN A 68 26.10 10.54 -8.15
N ASP A 69 26.28 11.75 -7.61
CA ASP A 69 25.19 12.52 -6.98
C ASP A 69 24.09 12.93 -7.97
N ALA A 70 24.43 13.22 -9.24
CA ALA A 70 23.46 13.51 -10.28
C ALA A 70 22.61 12.28 -10.65
N ALA A 71 23.18 11.08 -10.49
CA ALA A 71 22.50 9.80 -10.69
C ALA A 71 21.69 9.33 -9.47
N LEU A 72 21.85 9.95 -8.29
CA LEU A 72 21.43 9.43 -6.99
C LEU A 72 22.07 8.06 -6.63
N VAL A 73 23.27 7.79 -7.15
CA VAL A 73 23.98 6.52 -6.91
C VAL A 73 24.99 6.73 -5.78
N PRO A 74 24.77 6.19 -4.57
CA PRO A 74 25.73 6.28 -3.48
C PRO A 74 26.95 5.41 -3.76
N ALA A 75 28.11 5.79 -3.21
CA ALA A 75 29.24 4.87 -3.15
C ALA A 75 28.86 3.64 -2.32
N GLN A 76 29.35 2.46 -2.73
CA GLN A 76 29.09 1.20 -2.06
C GLN A 76 30.25 0.24 -2.27
N THR A 77 30.67 -0.48 -1.23
CA THR A 77 31.65 -1.57 -1.32
C THR A 77 30.94 -2.87 -1.00
N ILE A 78 30.91 -3.80 -1.94
CA ILE A 78 30.30 -5.12 -1.79
C ILE A 78 31.43 -6.14 -1.76
N VAL A 79 31.40 -7.06 -0.80
CA VAL A 79 32.42 -8.10 -0.63
C VAL A 79 31.73 -9.43 -0.34
N ALA A 80 31.99 -10.43 -1.17
CA ALA A 80 31.47 -11.79 -1.00
C ALA A 80 32.62 -12.73 -0.67
N THR A 81 32.49 -13.50 0.41
CA THR A 81 33.53 -14.41 0.92
C THR A 81 32.91 -15.55 1.70
N GLY A 82 33.37 -16.79 1.46
CA GLY A 82 32.78 -17.96 2.12
C GLY A 82 31.34 -18.15 1.65
N ASP A 83 30.40 -18.12 2.59
CA ASP A 83 28.97 -18.36 2.35
C ASP A 83 28.12 -17.10 2.60
N GLU A 84 28.71 -15.91 2.73
CA GLU A 84 27.98 -14.64 2.92
C GLU A 84 28.49 -13.51 2.01
N THR A 85 27.63 -12.50 1.82
CA THR A 85 27.96 -11.26 1.09
C THR A 85 27.68 -10.07 2.00
N ARG A 86 28.61 -9.12 2.04
CA ARG A 86 28.55 -7.92 2.87
C ARG A 86 28.51 -6.67 1.99
N LEU A 87 27.64 -5.73 2.33
CA LEU A 87 27.39 -4.51 1.58
C LEU A 87 27.68 -3.32 2.50
N PHE A 88 28.79 -2.64 2.27
CA PHE A 88 29.22 -1.47 3.03
C PHE A 88 28.85 -0.18 2.31
N TYR A 89 28.26 0.77 3.04
CA TYR A 89 27.87 2.08 2.54
C TYR A 89 28.76 3.16 3.18
N PRO A 90 29.80 3.67 2.49
CA PRO A 90 30.81 4.53 3.11
C PRO A 90 30.26 5.84 3.69
N ALA A 91 29.25 6.44 3.05
CA ALA A 91 28.65 7.70 3.50
C ALA A 91 27.95 7.53 4.87
N THR A 92 27.09 6.53 5.01
CA THR A 92 26.40 6.25 6.28
C THR A 92 27.26 5.48 7.28
N LYS A 93 28.33 4.81 6.84
CA LYS A 93 29.10 3.81 7.61
C LYS A 93 28.31 2.53 7.94
N ARG A 94 27.19 2.27 7.27
CA ARG A 94 26.34 1.07 7.46
C ARG A 94 26.94 -0.16 6.79
N LEU A 95 26.69 -1.33 7.37
CA LEU A 95 27.16 -2.62 6.85
C LEU A 95 26.03 -3.65 6.88
N SER A 96 25.55 -4.04 5.71
CA SER A 96 24.49 -5.04 5.57
C SER A 96 25.06 -6.40 5.16
N ARG A 97 24.30 -7.47 5.42
CA ARG A 97 24.64 -8.85 5.06
C ARG A 97 23.51 -9.55 4.30
N LEU A 98 23.88 -10.26 3.25
CA LEU A 98 23.11 -11.36 2.67
C LEU A 98 23.64 -12.69 3.22
N PRO A 99 22.79 -13.65 3.63
CA PRO A 99 23.20 -14.94 4.21
C PRO A 99 23.64 -15.96 3.14
N TYR A 100 24.10 -15.47 1.99
CA TYR A 100 24.58 -16.24 0.85
C TYR A 100 25.70 -15.48 0.13
N ASN A 101 26.55 -16.19 -0.60
CA ASN A 101 27.60 -15.62 -1.42
C ASN A 101 27.10 -15.36 -2.84
N ILE A 102 27.10 -14.11 -3.30
CA ILE A 102 26.63 -13.72 -4.64
C ILE A 102 27.45 -14.32 -5.80
N THR A 103 28.68 -14.82 -5.57
CA THR A 103 29.41 -15.58 -6.60
C THR A 103 28.91 -17.02 -6.75
N GLN A 104 28.22 -17.54 -5.73
CA GLN A 104 27.60 -18.87 -5.76
C GLN A 104 26.14 -18.75 -6.22
N GLU A 105 25.41 -17.72 -5.79
CA GLU A 105 24.01 -17.47 -6.16
C GLU A 105 23.89 -16.38 -7.26
N TRP A 106 24.63 -16.60 -8.35
CA TRP A 106 24.85 -15.67 -9.48
C TRP A 106 23.58 -15.27 -10.26
N TRP A 107 22.49 -16.03 -10.13
CA TRP A 107 21.20 -15.75 -10.79
C TRP A 107 20.42 -14.60 -10.14
N HIS A 108 20.87 -14.06 -9.00
CA HIS A 108 20.03 -13.17 -8.19
C HIS A 108 19.83 -11.75 -8.73
N SER A 109 20.68 -11.25 -9.64
CA SER A 109 20.47 -9.93 -10.26
C SER A 109 21.42 -9.64 -11.42
N TRP A 110 20.89 -8.93 -12.43
CA TRP A 110 21.64 -8.28 -13.50
C TRP A 110 22.22 -6.91 -13.07
N GLU A 111 22.14 -6.53 -11.80
CA GLU A 111 22.64 -5.26 -11.29
C GLU A 111 24.17 -5.19 -11.16
N LEU A 112 24.69 -3.97 -11.21
CA LEU A 112 26.10 -3.66 -10.95
C LEU A 112 26.58 -4.22 -9.60
N ALA A 113 25.70 -4.26 -8.60
CA ALA A 113 25.98 -4.80 -7.27
C ALA A 113 26.36 -6.29 -7.25
N TYR A 114 25.97 -7.05 -8.28
CA TYR A 114 26.24 -8.50 -8.41
C TYR A 114 27.30 -8.79 -9.48
N GLY A 115 27.92 -7.74 -10.05
CA GLY A 115 28.87 -7.84 -11.16
C GLY A 115 28.24 -7.65 -12.54
N GLY A 116 26.94 -7.35 -12.61
CA GLY A 116 26.17 -7.29 -13.85
C GLY A 116 25.82 -8.68 -14.41
N PRO A 117 25.09 -8.74 -15.53
CA PRO A 117 24.59 -9.99 -16.10
C PRO A 117 25.68 -10.90 -16.70
N ALA A 118 26.96 -10.55 -16.60
CA ALA A 118 28.07 -11.43 -16.99
C ALA A 118 28.61 -12.29 -15.82
N ALA A 119 27.96 -12.28 -14.65
CA ALA A 119 28.39 -12.95 -13.43
C ALA A 119 28.81 -14.43 -13.65
N PHE A 120 28.03 -15.23 -14.39
CA PHE A 120 28.36 -16.63 -14.67
C PHE A 120 29.63 -16.81 -15.54
N ILE A 121 30.01 -15.83 -16.38
CA ILE A 121 31.29 -15.88 -17.13
C ILE A 121 32.47 -15.67 -16.18
N LEU A 122 32.28 -14.80 -15.19
CA LEU A 122 33.31 -14.42 -14.23
C LEU A 122 33.50 -15.50 -13.15
N PHE A 123 32.41 -16.08 -12.65
CA PHE A 123 32.41 -16.94 -11.46
C PHE A 123 32.22 -18.44 -11.79
N GLY A 124 31.81 -18.78 -13.01
CA GLY A 124 31.49 -20.15 -13.42
C GLY A 124 30.20 -20.69 -12.79
N LEU A 125 29.91 -21.97 -13.07
CA LEU A 125 28.74 -22.67 -12.52
C LEU A 125 29.18 -23.88 -11.67
N PRO A 126 29.36 -23.73 -10.34
CA PRO A 126 29.81 -24.83 -9.50
C PRO A 126 28.79 -25.98 -9.53
N GLN A 127 29.23 -27.20 -9.85
CA GLN A 127 28.32 -28.35 -9.93
C GLN A 127 27.46 -28.58 -8.66
N PRO A 128 27.99 -28.42 -7.42
CA PRO A 128 27.16 -28.55 -6.22
C PRO A 128 26.07 -27.49 -6.09
N VAL A 129 26.23 -26.33 -6.73
CA VAL A 129 25.21 -25.26 -6.77
C VAL A 129 24.14 -25.60 -7.81
N LEU A 130 24.54 -26.11 -8.98
CA LEU A 130 23.59 -26.64 -9.97
C LEU A 130 22.79 -27.79 -9.36
N ASP A 131 23.45 -28.85 -8.88
CA ASP A 131 22.81 -30.01 -8.25
C ASP A 131 21.86 -29.62 -7.11
N ARG A 132 22.18 -28.55 -6.38
CA ARG A 132 21.31 -27.97 -5.35
C ARG A 132 20.09 -27.29 -5.96
N PHE A 133 20.22 -26.32 -6.85
CA PHE A 133 19.11 -25.43 -7.21
C PHE A 133 18.43 -25.73 -8.56
N TYR A 134 19.11 -26.39 -9.50
CA TYR A 134 18.68 -26.49 -10.91
C TYR A 134 18.90 -27.88 -11.52
N THR A 135 17.96 -28.34 -12.35
CA THR A 135 18.21 -29.43 -13.31
C THR A 135 18.62 -28.85 -14.66
N MET A 136 19.62 -29.45 -15.30
CA MET A 136 20.17 -29.00 -16.58
C MET A 136 19.63 -29.81 -17.77
N GLU A 137 19.00 -29.14 -18.73
CA GLU A 137 18.47 -29.72 -19.97
C GLU A 137 19.25 -29.18 -21.17
N THR A 138 19.64 -30.04 -22.12
CA THR A 138 20.12 -29.56 -23.43
C THR A 138 18.92 -29.30 -24.32
N ILE A 139 18.82 -28.08 -24.87
CA ILE A 139 17.72 -27.67 -25.74
C ILE A 139 18.18 -27.45 -27.19
N ALA A 140 17.24 -27.37 -28.12
CA ALA A 140 17.55 -27.07 -29.52
C ALA A 140 18.19 -25.68 -29.62
N ALA A 141 19.36 -25.61 -30.27
CA ALA A 141 20.07 -24.35 -30.45
C ALA A 141 19.34 -23.43 -31.46
N PRO A 142 19.35 -22.10 -31.28
CA PRO A 142 18.66 -21.17 -32.17
C PRO A 142 19.26 -21.12 -33.59
N ASN A 143 20.50 -21.58 -33.79
CA ASN A 143 21.12 -21.74 -35.09
C ASN A 143 22.17 -22.88 -35.08
N ALA A 144 22.63 -23.30 -36.27
CA ALA A 144 23.58 -24.40 -36.44
C ALA A 144 24.99 -24.16 -35.84
N ASP A 145 25.34 -22.90 -35.57
CA ASP A 145 26.64 -22.49 -34.99
C ASP A 145 26.56 -22.29 -33.46
N SER A 146 25.44 -22.60 -32.81
CA SER A 146 25.25 -22.41 -31.37
C SER A 146 24.91 -23.70 -30.61
N LYS A 147 25.04 -23.68 -29.29
CA LYS A 147 24.55 -24.71 -28.37
C LYS A 147 23.78 -24.03 -27.24
N ALA A 148 22.63 -24.59 -26.85
CA ALA A 148 21.78 -24.00 -25.83
C ALA A 148 21.46 -25.00 -24.70
N VAL A 149 21.44 -24.47 -23.48
CA VAL A 149 21.16 -25.21 -22.25
C VAL A 149 20.07 -24.48 -21.48
N ARG A 150 19.10 -25.21 -20.93
CA ARG A 150 18.11 -24.68 -19.99
C ARG A 150 18.42 -25.20 -18.59
N LEU A 151 18.52 -24.29 -17.63
CA LEU A 151 18.48 -24.59 -16.21
C LEU A 151 17.04 -24.45 -15.75
N VAL A 152 16.46 -25.49 -15.16
CA VAL A 152 15.09 -25.49 -14.62
C VAL A 152 15.18 -25.58 -13.10
N ALA A 153 14.57 -24.64 -12.38
CA ALA A 153 14.63 -24.61 -10.93
C ALA A 153 14.03 -25.89 -10.33
N ARG A 154 14.73 -26.48 -9.37
CA ARG A 154 14.31 -27.72 -8.72
C ARG A 154 13.04 -27.48 -7.88
N PRO A 155 11.96 -28.26 -8.09
CA PRO A 155 10.74 -28.12 -7.31
C PRO A 155 10.93 -28.32 -5.80
N ASP A 156 12.00 -28.99 -5.37
CA ASP A 156 12.30 -29.27 -3.96
C ASP A 156 13.31 -28.32 -3.31
N VAL A 157 13.91 -27.39 -4.07
CA VAL A 157 15.02 -26.54 -3.58
C VAL A 157 14.89 -25.05 -3.90
N GLY A 158 13.87 -24.65 -4.67
CA GLY A 158 13.39 -23.27 -4.59
C GLY A 158 13.07 -22.92 -3.12
N ARG A 159 13.54 -21.76 -2.64
CA ARG A 159 13.00 -21.23 -1.38
C ARG A 159 11.55 -20.87 -1.68
N PHE A 160 10.63 -21.73 -1.26
CA PHE A 160 9.21 -21.44 -1.30
C PHE A 160 8.96 -20.23 -0.42
N ARG A 161 8.82 -19.04 -1.02
CA ARG A 161 8.07 -18.00 -0.36
C ARG A 161 6.63 -18.42 -0.40
N VAL A 162 6.05 -18.47 0.78
CA VAL A 162 4.63 -18.32 0.93
C VAL A 162 4.36 -16.82 0.78
N GLN A 163 3.60 -16.44 -0.24
CA GLN A 163 2.79 -15.24 -0.13
C GLN A 163 1.49 -15.62 0.57
N ASP A 164 1.28 -15.05 1.76
CA ASP A 164 0.09 -15.25 2.57
C ASP A 164 -1.00 -14.29 2.10
N ILE A 165 -2.00 -14.78 1.36
CA ILE A 165 -3.21 -14.00 1.07
C ILE A 165 -4.19 -14.29 2.19
N VAL A 166 -4.49 -13.25 2.97
CA VAL A 166 -5.25 -13.41 4.20
C VAL A 166 -6.68 -12.98 4.04
N HIS A 167 -7.58 -13.95 4.10
CA HIS A 167 -9.01 -13.69 4.24
C HIS A 167 -9.33 -13.47 5.72
N PHE A 168 -9.47 -12.20 6.10
CA PHE A 168 -10.09 -11.78 7.35
C PHE A 168 -11.57 -11.47 7.13
N GLY A 169 -12.43 -11.98 8.02
CA GLY A 169 -13.84 -11.64 8.03
C GLY A 169 -14.48 -11.80 9.40
N GLY A 170 -15.70 -11.26 9.53
CA GLY A 170 -16.52 -11.33 10.74
C GLY A 170 -16.53 -10.05 11.59
N LYS A 171 -17.66 -9.77 12.23
CA LYS A 171 -17.89 -8.54 13.02
C LYS A 171 -17.40 -8.68 14.46
N GLY A 172 -16.13 -8.37 14.73
CA GLY A 172 -15.57 -8.01 16.05
C GLY A 172 -15.57 -9.05 17.19
N THR A 173 -16.44 -10.06 17.16
CA THR A 173 -16.50 -11.15 18.15
C THR A 173 -16.23 -12.54 17.56
N SER A 174 -16.36 -12.67 16.24
CA SER A 174 -16.04 -13.88 15.47
C SER A 174 -15.11 -13.54 14.30
N PRO A 175 -13.89 -13.01 14.54
CA PRO A 175 -12.89 -12.91 13.48
C PRO A 175 -12.52 -14.31 13.00
N PHE A 176 -12.25 -14.45 11.70
CA PHE A 176 -11.55 -15.60 11.16
C PHE A 176 -10.30 -15.18 10.40
N TYR A 177 -9.33 -16.09 10.32
CA TYR A 177 -8.11 -15.97 9.56
C TYR A 177 -7.96 -17.21 8.69
N ALA A 178 -7.76 -17.01 7.39
CA ALA A 178 -7.36 -18.07 6.48
C ALA A 178 -6.27 -17.56 5.54
N ALA A 179 -5.09 -18.16 5.62
CA ALA A 179 -3.98 -17.87 4.71
C ALA A 179 -4.04 -18.81 3.50
N SER A 180 -4.21 -18.23 2.31
CA SER A 180 -3.89 -18.91 1.06
C SER A 180 -2.39 -18.79 0.82
N LYS A 181 -1.74 -19.93 0.57
CA LYS A 181 -0.29 -20.00 0.39
C LYS A 181 0.03 -20.24 -1.08
N ARG A 182 0.48 -19.21 -1.80
CA ARG A 182 1.12 -19.40 -3.12
C ARG A 182 2.58 -19.78 -2.91
N LEU A 183 3.03 -20.80 -3.63
CA LEU A 183 4.45 -21.15 -3.73
C LEU A 183 5.11 -20.23 -4.77
N VAL A 184 5.89 -19.25 -4.30
CA VAL A 184 6.70 -18.37 -5.14
C VAL A 184 8.16 -18.81 -5.09
N PHE A 185 8.84 -18.77 -6.23
CA PHE A 185 10.27 -19.08 -6.34
C PHE A 185 11.10 -17.81 -6.17
N ASP A 186 12.00 -17.80 -5.17
CA ASP A 186 12.96 -16.70 -4.97
C ASP A 186 14.08 -16.63 -6.02
N LEU A 187 14.08 -17.55 -7.00
CA LEU A 187 15.10 -17.72 -8.02
C LEU A 187 14.41 -17.78 -9.39
N PRO A 188 15.06 -17.30 -10.48
CA PRO A 188 14.63 -17.58 -11.84
C PRO A 188 14.20 -19.03 -12.05
N THR A 189 12.93 -19.25 -12.38
CA THR A 189 12.36 -20.60 -12.46
C THR A 189 12.92 -21.36 -13.65
N ARG A 190 13.30 -20.66 -14.72
CA ARG A 190 14.04 -21.19 -15.86
C ARG A 190 15.04 -20.15 -16.40
N ILE A 191 16.28 -20.58 -16.63
CA ILE A 191 17.34 -19.78 -17.25
C ILE A 191 17.83 -20.50 -18.51
N GLU A 192 17.73 -19.89 -19.68
CA GLU A 192 18.25 -20.43 -20.94
C GLU A 192 19.56 -19.73 -21.30
N LEU A 193 20.61 -20.52 -21.50
CA LEU A 193 21.98 -20.07 -21.78
C LEU A 193 22.38 -20.53 -23.18
N THR A 194 22.69 -19.59 -24.08
CA THR A 194 23.14 -19.89 -25.46
C THR A 194 24.60 -19.54 -25.66
N SER A 195 25.36 -20.47 -26.24
CA SER A 195 26.80 -20.35 -26.51
C SER A 195 27.14 -20.54 -27.99
N ASP A 196 28.22 -19.92 -28.45
CA ASP A 196 28.79 -20.15 -29.78
C ASP A 196 29.64 -21.44 -29.80
N THR A 197 29.41 -22.31 -30.80
CA THR A 197 30.03 -23.64 -30.91
C THR A 197 31.54 -23.62 -31.15
N LYS A 198 32.07 -22.54 -31.76
CA LYS A 198 33.46 -22.44 -32.22
C LYS A 198 34.38 -21.88 -31.14
N THR A 199 33.85 -20.96 -30.33
CA THR A 199 34.55 -20.25 -29.25
C THR A 199 34.21 -20.76 -27.86
N ASN A 200 33.10 -21.51 -27.71
CA ASN A 200 32.52 -21.92 -26.43
C ASN A 200 32.34 -20.72 -25.46
N SER A 201 31.92 -19.58 -26.01
CA SER A 201 31.60 -18.35 -25.29
C SER A 201 30.08 -18.18 -25.19
N LEU A 202 29.58 -17.66 -24.06
CA LEU A 202 28.16 -17.36 -23.95
C LEU A 202 27.82 -16.09 -24.74
N THR A 203 26.75 -16.16 -25.52
CA THR A 203 26.25 -15.07 -26.37
C THR A 203 24.92 -14.50 -25.86
N SER A 204 24.11 -15.29 -25.16
CA SER A 204 22.89 -14.78 -24.53
C SER A 204 22.40 -15.61 -23.33
N GLU A 205 21.65 -14.94 -22.47
CA GLU A 205 20.90 -15.49 -21.34
C GLU A 205 19.44 -15.04 -21.45
N THR A 206 18.48 -15.93 -21.25
CA THR A 206 17.05 -15.62 -21.16
C THR A 206 16.51 -16.12 -19.83
N VAL A 207 15.95 -15.22 -19.02
CA VAL A 207 15.35 -15.54 -17.72
C VAL A 207 13.83 -15.58 -17.87
N THR A 208 13.21 -16.65 -17.36
CA THR A 208 11.76 -16.88 -17.41
C THR A 208 11.21 -17.34 -16.05
N ASP A 209 9.96 -16.95 -15.76
CA ASP A 209 9.23 -17.34 -14.54
C ASP A 209 8.62 -18.76 -14.64
N GLU A 210 7.83 -19.17 -13.63
CA GLU A 210 7.20 -20.50 -13.59
C GLU A 210 6.20 -20.72 -14.73
N ASN A 211 5.61 -19.63 -15.25
CA ASN A 211 4.68 -19.64 -16.36
C ASN A 211 5.40 -19.65 -17.73
N GLY A 212 6.72 -19.42 -17.73
CA GLY A 212 7.53 -19.29 -18.93
C GLY A 212 7.47 -17.91 -19.57
N ARG A 213 6.93 -16.89 -18.87
CA ARG A 213 7.01 -15.49 -19.30
C ARG A 213 8.46 -15.04 -19.19
N VAL A 214 8.96 -14.41 -20.25
CA VAL A 214 10.32 -13.85 -20.26
C VAL A 214 10.34 -12.64 -19.34
N LEU A 215 11.18 -12.68 -18.31
CA LEU A 215 11.44 -11.55 -17.43
C LEU A 215 12.54 -10.67 -18.03
N LEU A 216 13.62 -11.30 -18.50
CA LEU A 216 14.81 -10.63 -19.01
C LEU A 216 15.46 -11.40 -20.16
N VAL A 217 16.07 -10.67 -21.08
CA VAL A 217 17.00 -11.19 -22.10
C VAL A 217 18.31 -10.40 -22.02
N THR A 218 19.42 -11.09 -21.81
CA THR A 218 20.77 -10.51 -21.89
C THR A 218 21.44 -10.95 -23.19
N GLU A 219 21.87 -10.00 -24.01
CA GLU A 219 22.82 -10.21 -25.10
C GLU A 219 24.25 -9.94 -24.57
N LEU A 220 25.19 -10.86 -24.76
CA LEU A 220 26.58 -10.74 -24.26
C LEU A 220 27.62 -10.78 -25.38
N VAL A 221 28.66 -9.96 -25.23
CA VAL A 221 29.86 -9.96 -26.08
C VAL A 221 31.07 -10.27 -25.21
N THR A 222 31.84 -11.28 -25.59
CA THR A 222 33.09 -11.67 -24.93
C THR A 222 34.31 -11.33 -25.79
N ASP A 223 35.45 -11.15 -25.15
CA ASP A 223 36.75 -11.05 -25.82
C ASP A 223 37.27 -12.47 -26.12
N THR A 224 37.58 -12.75 -27.39
CA THR A 224 37.93 -14.10 -27.85
C THR A 224 39.33 -14.57 -27.42
N ALA A 225 40.21 -13.66 -26.99
CA ALA A 225 41.56 -14.00 -26.55
C ALA A 225 41.63 -14.33 -25.04
N SER A 226 40.86 -13.61 -24.22
CA SER A 226 40.82 -13.76 -22.76
C SER A 226 39.61 -14.54 -22.24
N GLY A 227 38.54 -14.66 -23.03
CA GLY A 227 37.27 -15.26 -22.63
C GLY A 227 36.43 -14.40 -21.67
N LEU A 228 36.87 -13.18 -21.36
CA LEU A 228 36.20 -12.26 -20.45
C LEU A 228 35.04 -11.50 -21.14
N PRO A 229 34.01 -11.05 -20.40
CA PRO A 229 32.98 -10.19 -20.97
C PRO A 229 33.56 -8.83 -21.35
N LYS A 230 33.00 -8.23 -22.41
CA LYS A 230 33.33 -6.90 -22.93
C LYS A 230 32.13 -5.96 -22.88
N SER A 231 30.95 -6.45 -23.20
CA SER A 231 29.69 -5.71 -23.04
C SER A 231 28.51 -6.66 -22.87
N ALA A 232 27.44 -6.16 -22.24
CA ALA A 232 26.14 -6.83 -22.23
C ALA A 232 25.01 -5.82 -22.43
N VAL A 233 23.93 -6.23 -23.07
CA VAL A 233 22.70 -5.44 -23.22
C VAL A 233 21.58 -6.24 -22.56
N VAL A 234 20.92 -5.65 -21.56
CA VAL A 234 19.80 -6.26 -20.85
C VAL A 234 18.50 -5.66 -21.38
N ARG A 235 17.57 -6.54 -21.72
CA ARG A 235 16.23 -6.23 -22.16
C ARG A 235 15.19 -6.87 -21.24
N ASP A 236 14.01 -6.26 -21.15
CA ASP A 236 12.85 -6.87 -20.51
C ASP A 236 12.15 -7.90 -21.43
N GLY A 237 11.08 -8.55 -20.93
CA GLY A 237 10.23 -9.45 -21.72
C GLY A 237 9.55 -8.81 -22.93
N SER A 238 9.50 -7.48 -23.01
CA SER A 238 8.99 -6.69 -24.14
C SER A 238 10.10 -6.21 -25.08
N ASN A 239 11.34 -6.69 -24.90
CA ASN A 239 12.52 -6.39 -25.69
C ASN A 239 13.06 -4.93 -25.54
N HIS A 240 12.56 -4.17 -24.57
CA HIS A 240 13.06 -2.82 -24.26
C HIS A 240 14.42 -2.90 -23.58
N GLN A 241 15.40 -2.11 -24.04
CA GLN A 241 16.71 -2.05 -23.41
C GLN A 241 16.66 -1.30 -22.07
N ILE A 242 16.63 -2.04 -20.96
CA ILE A 242 16.63 -1.48 -19.59
C ILE A 242 18.03 -1.15 -19.08
N ALA A 243 19.08 -1.78 -19.61
CA ALA A 243 20.47 -1.45 -19.29
C ALA A 243 21.48 -1.86 -20.36
N GLN A 244 22.61 -1.15 -20.37
CA GLN A 244 23.81 -1.53 -21.11
C GLN A 244 25.02 -1.55 -20.18
N PHE A 245 25.81 -2.62 -20.24
CA PHE A 245 27.03 -2.83 -19.48
C PHE A 245 28.24 -2.81 -20.41
N ALA A 246 29.32 -2.17 -19.96
CA ALA A 246 30.65 -2.23 -20.55
C ALA A 246 31.63 -2.74 -19.49
N TYR A 247 32.47 -3.69 -19.89
CA TYR A 247 33.43 -4.39 -19.03
C TYR A 247 34.85 -4.13 -19.55
N ASP A 248 35.67 -3.53 -18.70
CA ASP A 248 37.11 -3.33 -18.90
C ASP A 248 37.84 -4.17 -17.85
N LEU A 249 37.92 -5.48 -18.10
CA LEU A 249 38.44 -6.50 -17.19
C LEU A 249 39.68 -7.16 -17.77
N LYS A 250 40.63 -7.51 -16.90
CA LYS A 250 41.88 -8.22 -17.25
C LYS A 250 42.21 -9.34 -16.26
N PRO A 251 42.79 -10.46 -16.72
CA PRO A 251 43.32 -11.49 -15.82
C PRO A 251 44.46 -10.95 -14.93
N ARG A 252 44.59 -11.47 -13.71
CA ARG A 252 45.66 -11.13 -12.77
C ARG A 252 46.50 -12.37 -12.42
N ALA A 253 47.81 -12.31 -12.65
CA ALA A 253 48.71 -13.44 -12.39
C ALA A 253 49.05 -13.65 -10.90
N GLU A 254 49.08 -12.57 -10.11
CA GLU A 254 49.37 -12.59 -8.67
C GLU A 254 48.11 -12.76 -7.83
N ALA A 255 48.25 -13.38 -6.65
CA ALA A 255 47.15 -13.45 -5.68
C ALA A 255 46.77 -12.04 -5.21
N PHE A 256 45.49 -11.82 -4.91
CA PHE A 256 45.12 -10.59 -4.19
C PHE A 256 45.62 -10.68 -2.73
N PRO A 257 46.10 -9.58 -2.14
CA PRO A 257 46.31 -9.50 -0.69
C PRO A 257 45.05 -9.92 0.06
N VAL A 258 45.18 -10.69 1.15
CA VAL A 258 44.03 -11.19 1.93
C VAL A 258 43.07 -10.07 2.35
N ALA A 259 43.62 -8.90 2.71
CA ALA A 259 42.85 -7.70 3.08
C ALA A 259 41.98 -7.12 1.94
N THR A 260 42.17 -7.51 0.68
CA THR A 260 41.36 -7.04 -0.46
C THR A 260 39.89 -7.42 -0.27
N PHE A 261 39.65 -8.67 0.13
CA PHE A 261 38.34 -9.23 0.44
C PHE A 261 38.03 -9.15 1.96
N GLY A 262 38.80 -8.35 2.70
CA GLY A 262 38.50 -7.98 4.07
C GLY A 262 37.40 -6.93 4.09
N THR A 263 36.35 -7.21 4.86
CA THR A 263 35.47 -6.18 5.44
C THR A 263 35.80 -6.10 6.92
N ASP A 264 37.02 -5.66 7.23
CA ASP A 264 37.43 -5.40 8.60
C ASP A 264 36.45 -4.38 9.18
N LEU A 265 35.65 -4.82 10.15
CA LEU A 265 34.64 -4.01 10.81
C LEU A 265 35.34 -2.79 11.38
N ALA A 266 35.10 -1.62 10.79
CA ALA A 266 35.61 -0.38 11.36
C ALA A 266 35.00 -0.26 12.78
N PRO A 267 35.80 0.13 13.80
CA PRO A 267 35.29 0.28 15.16
C PRO A 267 34.02 1.14 15.17
N GLY A 268 32.90 0.55 15.57
CA GLY A 268 31.58 1.19 15.51
C GLY A 268 30.60 0.67 14.47
N GLN A 269 30.88 -0.44 13.76
CA GLN A 269 29.89 -1.04 12.84
C GLN A 269 29.03 -2.12 13.51
N ILE A 270 27.84 -2.35 12.93
CA ILE A 270 26.91 -3.46 13.23
C ILE A 270 26.55 -4.13 11.89
N ILE A 271 26.36 -5.45 11.90
CA ILE A 271 25.90 -6.21 10.72
C ILE A 271 24.37 -6.19 10.66
N GLU A 272 23.83 -5.63 9.58
CA GLU A 272 22.39 -5.52 9.31
C GLU A 272 21.95 -6.66 8.36
N ASP A 273 21.15 -7.61 8.85
CA ASP A 273 20.69 -8.75 8.03
C ASP A 273 19.59 -8.29 7.04
N LEU A 274 19.87 -8.35 5.74
CA LEU A 274 18.90 -8.01 4.69
C LEU A 274 17.84 -9.11 4.52
N GLU A 275 18.24 -10.37 4.75
CA GLU A 275 17.32 -11.49 4.94
C GLU A 275 17.32 -11.85 6.42
N LEU A 276 16.31 -11.35 7.11
CA LEU A 276 16.13 -11.52 8.55
C LEU A 276 15.75 -12.99 8.88
N LYS A 277 16.16 -13.43 10.07
CA LYS A 277 15.83 -14.75 10.64
C LYS A 277 14.51 -14.70 11.44
N PRO A 278 13.91 -15.86 11.78
CA PRO A 278 12.84 -15.92 12.78
C PRO A 278 13.22 -15.21 14.09
N LEU A 279 12.24 -14.63 14.80
CA LEU A 279 12.50 -13.82 16.00
C LEU A 279 13.27 -14.58 17.09
N GLY A 280 12.98 -15.88 17.27
CA GLY A 280 13.65 -16.75 18.23
C GLY A 280 15.17 -16.89 18.02
N ASP A 281 15.65 -16.80 16.77
CA ASP A 281 17.08 -16.91 16.46
C ASP A 281 17.86 -15.69 16.97
N TYR A 282 17.24 -14.51 16.97
CA TYR A 282 17.87 -13.28 17.48
C TYR A 282 17.70 -13.09 18.98
N GLN A 283 16.60 -13.57 19.58
CA GLN A 283 16.31 -13.40 21.02
C GLN A 283 17.41 -13.93 21.95
N ASN A 284 18.10 -14.99 21.54
CA ASN A 284 19.20 -15.58 22.31
C ASN A 284 20.52 -14.78 22.20
N GLY A 285 20.69 -14.00 21.13
CA GLY A 285 21.91 -13.24 20.87
C GLY A 285 22.06 -12.01 21.77
N GLN A 286 23.24 -11.83 22.34
CA GLN A 286 23.57 -10.73 23.27
C GLN A 286 24.46 -9.65 22.65
N ASP A 287 24.95 -9.84 21.43
CA ASP A 287 25.74 -8.84 20.72
C ASP A 287 24.87 -7.77 20.02
N ALA A 288 25.51 -6.67 19.61
CA ALA A 288 24.83 -5.52 19.02
C ALA A 288 24.13 -5.84 17.68
N ALA A 289 24.60 -6.82 16.90
CA ALA A 289 23.98 -7.21 15.64
C ALA A 289 22.74 -8.08 15.86
N ALA A 290 22.80 -9.04 16.78
CA ALA A 290 21.62 -9.79 17.19
C ALA A 290 20.53 -8.87 17.77
N ARG A 291 20.91 -7.92 18.63
CA ARG A 291 19.97 -6.92 19.18
C ARG A 291 19.42 -5.98 18.13
N PHE A 292 20.23 -5.53 17.17
CA PHE A 292 19.76 -4.70 16.06
C PHE A 292 18.75 -5.44 15.18
N ASN A 293 19.10 -6.63 14.70
CA ASN A 293 18.26 -7.40 13.79
C ASN A 293 17.00 -7.95 14.48
N LEU A 294 17.04 -8.24 15.79
CA LEU A 294 15.85 -8.47 16.61
C LEU A 294 14.87 -7.29 16.52
N GLY A 295 15.37 -6.05 16.66
CA GLY A 295 14.54 -4.86 16.55
C GLY A 295 13.92 -4.68 15.16
N VAL A 296 14.70 -4.92 14.09
CA VAL A 296 14.17 -4.86 12.72
C VAL A 296 13.10 -5.93 12.48
N ALA A 297 13.30 -7.14 12.98
CA ALA A 297 12.31 -8.22 12.88
C ALA A 297 11.03 -7.93 13.69
N LEU A 298 11.15 -7.38 14.91
CA LEU A 298 9.98 -6.99 15.72
C LEU A 298 9.15 -5.91 15.02
N ALA A 299 9.80 -4.87 14.49
CA ALA A 299 9.13 -3.79 13.77
C ALA A 299 8.50 -4.24 12.43
N ARG A 300 9.13 -5.18 11.71
CA ARG A 300 8.66 -5.60 10.37
C ARG A 300 7.70 -6.80 10.35
N HIS A 301 7.59 -7.60 11.42
CA HIS A 301 6.75 -8.83 11.41
C HIS A 301 5.65 -8.82 12.45
N THR A 302 5.94 -8.29 13.63
CA THR A 302 4.95 -8.15 14.70
C THR A 302 4.45 -6.71 14.84
N GLU A 303 5.13 -5.74 14.21
CA GLU A 303 4.90 -4.31 14.45
C GLU A 303 5.00 -3.91 15.94
N ASP A 304 5.69 -4.71 16.76
CA ASP A 304 5.97 -4.47 18.17
C ASP A 304 7.12 -3.45 18.29
N PHE A 305 6.78 -2.20 17.96
CA PHE A 305 7.69 -1.07 18.05
C PHE A 305 8.24 -0.83 19.47
N PRO A 306 7.46 -0.99 20.58
CA PRO A 306 8.01 -0.87 21.93
C PRO A 306 9.17 -1.83 22.21
N ALA A 307 9.03 -3.11 21.82
CA ALA A 307 10.11 -4.09 21.95
C ALA A 307 11.24 -3.81 20.93
N ALA A 308 10.91 -3.39 19.71
CA ALA A 308 11.90 -3.04 18.68
C ALA A 308 12.83 -1.91 19.12
N PHE A 309 12.28 -0.82 19.65
CA PHE A 309 13.06 0.28 20.21
C PHE A 309 13.94 -0.17 21.37
N THR A 310 13.42 -1.04 22.25
CA THR A 310 14.21 -1.59 23.38
C THR A 310 15.41 -2.40 22.87
N ALA A 311 15.23 -3.17 21.79
CA ALA A 311 16.30 -3.93 21.15
C ALA A 311 17.33 -3.03 20.44
N TRP A 312 16.91 -1.97 19.75
CA TRP A 312 17.82 -1.00 19.14
C TRP A 312 18.56 -0.13 20.16
N ASP A 313 17.91 0.30 21.24
CA ASP A 313 18.57 1.04 22.33
C ASP A 313 19.64 0.16 23.00
N ALA A 314 19.38 -1.14 23.18
CA ALA A 314 20.39 -2.10 23.64
C ALA A 314 21.54 -2.26 22.62
N ALA A 315 21.24 -2.34 21.32
CA ALA A 315 22.26 -2.39 20.27
C ALA A 315 23.15 -1.13 20.24
N ALA A 316 22.55 0.05 20.41
CA ALA A 316 23.27 1.32 20.51
C ALA A 316 24.15 1.40 21.78
N GLN A 317 23.69 0.88 22.91
CA GLN A 317 24.50 0.80 24.13
C GLN A 317 25.70 -0.16 23.99
N LEU A 318 25.50 -1.29 23.32
CA LEU A 318 26.56 -2.28 23.06
C LEU A 318 27.60 -1.79 22.03
N GLN A 319 27.20 -0.95 21.07
CA GLN A 319 28.08 -0.37 20.06
C GLN A 319 27.77 1.13 19.83
N PRO A 320 28.22 2.04 20.73
CA PRO A 320 27.82 3.47 20.71
C PRO A 320 28.30 4.29 19.53
N GLN A 321 29.14 3.73 18.66
CA GLN A 321 29.61 4.37 17.43
C GLN A 321 28.80 3.94 16.19
N ALA A 322 27.83 3.02 16.34
CA ALA A 322 27.00 2.52 15.25
C ALA A 322 25.84 3.45 14.93
N VAL A 323 25.74 3.82 13.66
CA VAL A 323 24.62 4.61 13.15
C VAL A 323 23.35 3.80 12.94
N ALA A 324 23.47 2.49 12.67
CA ALA A 324 22.35 1.66 12.21
C ALA A 324 21.18 1.63 13.22
N PRO A 325 21.40 1.45 14.54
CA PRO A 325 20.33 1.54 15.52
C PRO A 325 19.67 2.91 15.54
N HIS A 326 20.44 4.00 15.36
CA HIS A 326 19.88 5.35 15.35
C HIS A 326 19.09 5.67 14.07
N PHE A 327 19.47 5.13 12.91
CA PHE A 327 18.63 5.18 11.72
C PHE A 327 17.31 4.41 11.96
N ALA A 328 17.37 3.16 12.40
CA ALA A 328 16.17 2.36 12.64
C ALA A 328 15.24 2.96 13.71
N ILE A 329 15.80 3.47 14.82
CA ILE A 329 15.05 4.22 15.85
C ILE A 329 14.44 5.49 15.24
N PHE A 330 15.15 6.23 14.38
CA PHE A 330 14.60 7.42 13.75
C PHE A 330 13.42 7.07 12.84
N ASP A 331 13.60 6.14 11.91
CA ASP A 331 12.59 5.77 10.91
C ASP A 331 11.32 5.23 11.57
N ALA A 332 11.48 4.30 12.52
CA ALA A 332 10.37 3.76 13.30
C ALA A 332 9.72 4.83 14.19
N ALA A 333 10.48 5.79 14.75
CA ALA A 333 9.91 6.87 15.55
C ALA A 333 9.21 7.96 14.72
N ILE A 334 9.52 8.08 13.41
CA ILE A 334 8.70 8.86 12.47
C ILE A 334 7.41 8.09 12.16
N GLN A 335 7.49 6.79 11.87
CA GLN A 335 6.34 5.93 11.58
C GLN A 335 5.33 5.90 12.75
N THR A 336 5.79 5.60 13.96
CA THR A 336 5.00 5.56 15.21
C THR A 336 4.75 6.94 15.85
N ARG A 337 5.26 8.02 15.23
CA ARG A 337 5.07 9.42 15.63
C ARG A 337 5.66 9.80 17.00
N ASP A 338 6.57 9.01 17.56
CA ASP A 338 7.40 9.38 18.72
C ASP A 338 8.48 10.40 18.30
N PHE A 339 8.05 11.61 17.95
CA PHE A 339 8.94 12.70 17.55
C PHE A 339 10.02 13.05 18.60
N PRO A 340 9.80 12.93 19.93
CA PRO A 340 10.89 13.04 20.91
C PRO A 340 11.99 11.98 20.73
N ARG A 341 11.64 10.72 20.48
CA ARG A 341 12.61 9.64 20.19
C ARG A 341 13.31 9.86 18.86
N ALA A 342 12.58 10.24 17.81
CA ALA A 342 13.18 10.62 16.52
C ALA A 342 14.22 11.74 16.68
N GLN A 343 13.94 12.76 17.50
CA GLN A 343 14.92 13.83 17.78
C GLN A 343 16.17 13.31 18.50
N ARG A 344 16.03 12.41 19.49
CA ARG A 344 17.18 11.82 20.20
C ARG A 344 18.06 11.03 19.23
N ALA A 345 17.45 10.23 18.36
CA ALA A 345 18.15 9.49 17.32
C ALA A 345 18.84 10.42 16.30
N LEU A 346 18.16 11.46 15.82
CA LEU A 346 18.73 12.47 14.92
C LEU A 346 19.90 13.24 15.55
N ASN A 347 19.85 13.51 16.86
CA ASN A 347 20.94 14.13 17.60
C ASN A 347 22.16 13.21 17.67
N ALA A 348 21.96 11.90 17.89
CA ALA A 348 23.04 10.91 17.86
C ALA A 348 23.64 10.77 16.44
N LEU A 349 22.81 10.68 15.40
CA LEU A 349 23.28 10.68 14.00
C LEU A 349 24.07 11.96 13.67
N SER A 350 23.62 13.13 14.16
CA SER A 350 24.33 14.40 14.00
C SER A 350 25.71 14.41 14.66
N GLN A 351 25.92 13.63 15.74
CA GLN A 351 27.22 13.46 16.40
C GLN A 351 28.12 12.44 15.67
N LEU A 352 27.55 11.35 15.14
CA LEU A 352 28.28 10.26 14.49
C LEU A 352 28.67 10.53 13.02
N LEU A 353 27.87 11.32 12.31
CA LEU A 353 28.06 11.67 10.89
C LEU A 353 28.37 13.15 10.66
N GLY A 354 28.03 14.02 11.61
CA GLY A 354 28.15 15.47 11.48
C GLY A 354 26.83 16.17 11.12
N THR A 355 26.64 17.39 11.60
CA THR A 355 25.38 18.15 11.47
C THR A 355 25.00 18.53 10.04
N ALA A 356 26.00 18.62 9.15
CA ALA A 356 25.89 18.96 7.73
C ALA A 356 25.97 17.73 6.79
N HIS A 357 26.02 16.51 7.34
CA HIS A 357 25.96 15.30 6.53
C HIS A 357 24.60 15.22 5.80
N PHE A 358 24.60 14.81 4.52
CA PHE A 358 23.40 14.75 3.68
C PHE A 358 22.25 14.02 4.37
N GLU A 359 22.48 12.79 4.85
CA GLU A 359 21.47 11.99 5.57
C GLU A 359 20.96 12.68 6.84
N VAL A 360 21.83 13.36 7.58
CA VAL A 360 21.42 14.09 8.78
C VAL A 360 20.54 15.28 8.42
N ALA A 361 20.79 15.93 7.27
CA ALA A 361 19.97 17.02 6.77
C ALA A 361 18.61 16.53 6.23
N THR A 362 18.55 15.42 5.49
CA THR A 362 17.29 14.83 5.01
C THR A 362 16.42 14.32 6.17
N HIS A 363 17.00 13.62 7.14
CA HIS A 363 16.27 13.14 8.31
C HIS A 363 15.80 14.31 9.20
N ARG A 364 16.60 15.39 9.30
CA ARG A 364 16.15 16.65 9.94
C ARG A 364 14.97 17.29 9.20
N ALA A 365 14.97 17.28 7.87
CA ALA A 365 13.85 17.75 7.07
C ALA A 365 12.59 16.89 7.30
N ASN A 366 12.72 15.56 7.28
CA ASN A 366 11.63 14.63 7.53
C ASN A 366 10.98 14.84 8.90
N LEU A 367 11.79 14.95 9.96
CA LEU A 367 11.28 15.22 11.32
C LEU A 367 10.61 16.60 11.44
N ALA A 368 11.15 17.62 10.77
CA ALA A 368 10.55 18.95 10.76
C ALA A 368 9.23 18.97 9.98
N ILE A 369 9.15 18.31 8.83
CA ILE A 369 7.91 18.12 8.06
C ILE A 369 6.85 17.37 8.88
N ALA A 370 7.22 16.26 9.53
CA ALA A 370 6.31 15.48 10.37
C ALA A 370 5.75 16.30 11.56
N ARG A 371 6.55 17.22 12.11
CA ARG A 371 6.13 18.18 13.15
C ARG A 371 5.44 19.44 12.61
N ARG A 372 5.35 19.59 11.29
CA ARG A 372 4.88 20.83 10.61
C ARG A 372 5.70 22.07 10.96
N ASP A 373 6.97 21.88 11.31
CA ASP A 373 7.99 22.94 11.44
C ASP A 373 8.52 23.30 10.05
N TRP A 374 7.75 24.13 9.34
CA TRP A 374 8.03 24.49 7.94
C TRP A 374 9.30 25.34 7.76
N ASP A 375 9.75 26.04 8.80
CA ASP A 375 11.00 26.82 8.77
C ASP A 375 12.21 25.91 9.04
N GLY A 376 12.12 25.01 10.02
CA GLY A 376 13.12 23.96 10.26
C GLY A 376 13.27 23.02 9.07
N ALA A 377 12.16 22.64 8.42
CA ALA A 377 12.16 21.83 7.21
C ALA A 377 12.88 22.54 6.06
N LYS A 378 12.61 23.85 5.86
CA LYS A 378 13.29 24.65 4.83
C LYS A 378 14.80 24.71 5.09
N ALA A 379 15.20 25.04 6.33
CA ALA A 379 16.62 25.13 6.69
C ALA A 379 17.34 23.78 6.54
N ALA A 380 16.67 22.66 6.85
CA ALA A 380 17.21 21.32 6.68
C ALA A 380 17.34 20.92 5.20
N LEU A 381 16.35 21.23 4.36
CA LEU A 381 16.44 21.00 2.91
C LEU A 381 17.48 21.90 2.22
N ASP A 382 17.62 23.16 2.65
CA ASP A 382 18.68 24.05 2.17
C ASP A 382 20.07 23.50 2.54
N ALA A 383 20.23 22.93 3.74
CA ALA A 383 21.47 22.24 4.14
C ALA A 383 21.71 20.93 3.35
N ALA A 384 20.66 20.17 3.05
CA ALA A 384 20.77 18.98 2.20
C ALA A 384 21.21 19.35 0.77
N GLN A 385 20.67 20.44 0.20
CA GLN A 385 21.08 20.96 -1.10
C GLN A 385 22.54 21.43 -1.09
N GLN A 386 23.02 22.04 0.00
CA GLN A 386 24.43 22.40 0.15
C GLN A 386 25.35 21.17 0.18
N ALA A 387 24.89 20.06 0.77
CA ALA A 387 25.64 18.81 0.78
C ALA A 387 25.65 18.09 -0.59
N GLN A 388 24.56 18.18 -1.38
CA GLN A 388 24.47 17.65 -2.74
C GLN A 388 23.87 18.67 -3.72
N PRO A 389 24.67 19.62 -4.25
CA PRO A 389 24.16 20.72 -5.07
C PRO A 389 23.45 20.32 -6.36
N GLN A 390 23.76 19.16 -6.92
CA GLN A 390 23.18 18.67 -8.18
C GLN A 390 21.94 17.76 -7.99
N ASN A 391 21.55 17.47 -6.75
CA ASN A 391 20.43 16.57 -6.48
C ASN A 391 19.09 17.29 -6.69
N GLY A 392 18.49 17.09 -7.86
CA GLY A 392 17.21 17.70 -8.26
C GLY A 392 16.02 17.28 -7.40
N VAL A 393 16.06 16.13 -6.72
CA VAL A 393 15.00 15.68 -5.81
C VAL A 393 14.93 16.58 -4.57
N ILE A 394 16.07 17.07 -4.08
CA ILE A 394 16.09 18.07 -3.00
C ILE A 394 15.49 19.39 -3.49
N THR A 395 15.84 19.83 -4.71
CA THR A 395 15.27 21.04 -5.32
C THR A 395 13.74 20.91 -5.46
N LEU A 396 13.24 19.72 -5.81
CA LEU A 396 11.81 19.42 -5.93
C LEU A 396 11.12 19.37 -4.56
N ALA A 397 11.79 18.83 -3.53
CA ALA A 397 11.30 18.87 -2.15
C ALA A 397 11.21 20.32 -1.62
N ARG A 398 12.20 21.17 -1.94
CA ARG A 398 12.20 22.62 -1.61
C ARG A 398 11.06 23.35 -2.32
N ALA A 399 10.84 23.07 -3.60
CA ALA A 399 9.70 23.58 -4.36
C ALA A 399 8.36 23.13 -3.76
N ASN A 400 8.24 21.85 -3.39
CA ASN A 400 7.05 21.29 -2.73
C ASN A 400 6.73 21.92 -1.37
N LEU A 401 7.76 22.30 -0.60
CA LEU A 401 7.62 23.00 0.67
C LEU A 401 7.24 24.47 0.47
N ALA A 402 7.86 25.16 -0.48
CA ALA A 402 7.48 26.52 -0.86
C ALA A 402 6.02 26.57 -1.37
N ARG A 403 5.61 25.61 -2.20
CA ARG A 403 4.23 25.44 -2.69
C ARG A 403 3.25 25.26 -1.54
N ALA A 404 3.56 24.40 -0.56
CA ALA A 404 2.73 24.22 0.62
C ALA A 404 2.45 25.56 1.32
N ARG A 405 3.49 26.37 1.51
CA ARG A 405 3.42 27.68 2.18
C ARG A 405 2.79 28.80 1.33
N GLY A 406 2.32 28.53 0.10
CA GLY A 406 1.82 29.55 -0.81
C GLY A 406 2.90 30.47 -1.40
N ASP A 407 4.19 30.14 -1.23
CA ASP A 407 5.30 30.87 -1.88
C ASP A 407 5.47 30.37 -3.32
N PHE A 408 4.50 30.73 -4.16
CA PHE A 408 4.48 30.35 -5.57
C PHE A 408 5.61 30.98 -6.38
N ALA A 409 6.21 32.09 -5.93
CA ALA A 409 7.33 32.74 -6.59
C ALA A 409 8.62 31.92 -6.44
N THR A 410 8.99 31.56 -5.20
CA THR A 410 10.12 30.65 -4.94
C THR A 410 9.87 29.29 -5.57
N THR A 411 8.64 28.77 -5.49
CA THR A 411 8.26 27.52 -6.15
C THR A 411 8.55 27.57 -7.64
N ARG A 412 8.05 28.60 -8.36
CA ARG A 412 8.29 28.76 -9.81
C ARG A 412 9.77 28.77 -10.15
N SER A 413 10.58 29.51 -9.38
CA SER A 413 12.02 29.61 -9.59
C SER A 413 12.71 28.24 -9.49
N LEU A 414 12.39 27.46 -8.46
CA LEU A 414 12.97 26.13 -8.24
C LEU A 414 12.50 25.10 -9.27
N LEU A 415 11.24 25.17 -9.71
CA LEU A 415 10.72 24.28 -10.77
C LEU A 415 11.37 24.58 -12.12
N LEU A 416 11.54 25.86 -12.48
CA LEU A 416 12.27 26.28 -13.68
C LEU A 416 13.75 25.87 -13.62
N GLU A 417 14.38 25.92 -12.45
CA GLU A 417 15.75 25.41 -12.24
C GLU A 417 15.85 23.92 -12.59
N ILE A 418 14.93 23.09 -12.09
CA ILE A 418 14.88 21.64 -12.39
C ILE A 418 14.65 21.39 -13.89
N ILE A 419 13.65 22.05 -14.47
CA ILE A 419 13.22 21.88 -15.87
C ILE A 419 14.30 22.30 -16.86
N ASN A 420 15.09 23.33 -16.53
CA ASN A 420 16.19 23.82 -17.36
C ASN A 420 17.52 23.07 -17.13
N ASN A 421 17.62 22.26 -16.07
CA ASN A 421 18.82 21.50 -15.76
C ASN A 421 18.81 20.13 -16.44
N ALA A 422 19.62 19.99 -17.49
CA ALA A 422 19.78 18.74 -18.25
C ALA A 422 20.39 17.57 -17.44
N ALA A 423 20.93 17.81 -16.25
CA ALA A 423 21.40 16.76 -15.34
C ALA A 423 20.31 16.26 -14.36
N SER A 424 19.15 16.91 -14.28
CA SER A 424 18.01 16.41 -13.51
C SER A 424 17.41 15.17 -14.16
N GLN A 425 16.99 14.19 -13.36
CA GLN A 425 16.31 12.99 -13.86
C GLN A 425 14.99 13.36 -14.56
N SER A 426 14.63 12.62 -15.63
CA SER A 426 13.39 12.82 -16.38
C SER A 426 12.14 12.86 -15.50
N SER A 427 12.02 11.94 -14.54
CA SER A 427 10.92 11.89 -13.57
C SER A 427 10.81 13.20 -12.78
N THR A 428 11.93 13.69 -12.24
CA THR A 428 12.00 14.97 -11.52
C THR A 428 11.64 16.17 -12.41
N GLN A 429 12.04 16.15 -13.69
CA GLN A 429 11.64 17.18 -14.67
C GLN A 429 10.14 17.11 -15.01
N ALA A 430 9.57 15.90 -15.11
CA ALA A 430 8.15 15.69 -15.37
C ALA A 430 7.29 16.16 -14.20
N ASP A 431 7.62 15.73 -12.97
CA ASP A 431 6.98 16.21 -11.73
C ASP A 431 7.04 17.73 -11.61
N ALA A 432 8.20 18.33 -11.93
CA ALA A 432 8.37 19.77 -11.90
C ALA A 432 7.48 20.47 -12.94
N GLY A 433 7.36 19.92 -14.16
CA GLY A 433 6.49 20.45 -15.21
C GLY A 433 5.00 20.37 -14.86
N VAL A 434 4.56 19.23 -14.30
CA VAL A 434 3.19 19.05 -13.78
C VAL A 434 2.87 20.06 -12.69
N MET A 435 3.78 20.23 -11.73
CA MET A 435 3.60 21.18 -10.63
C MET A 435 3.57 22.63 -11.14
N LEU A 436 4.43 22.97 -12.11
CA LEU A 436 4.51 24.31 -12.69
C LEU A 436 3.25 24.67 -13.49
N ALA A 437 2.71 23.72 -14.27
CA ALA A 437 1.45 23.91 -14.98
C ALA A 437 0.31 24.20 -13.99
N ASN A 438 0.11 23.33 -12.98
CA ASN A 438 -0.96 23.47 -11.97
C ASN A 438 -0.97 24.85 -11.27
N ILE A 439 0.20 25.37 -10.90
CA ILE A 439 0.36 26.69 -10.25
C ILE A 439 0.05 27.84 -11.22
N THR A 440 0.56 27.76 -12.45
CA THR A 440 0.44 28.85 -13.43
C THR A 440 -1.02 29.17 -13.77
N LEU A 441 -1.84 28.14 -13.93
CA LEU A 441 -3.26 28.27 -14.25
C LEU A 441 -4.13 28.73 -13.07
N SER A 442 -3.80 28.30 -11.85
CA SER A 442 -4.56 28.68 -10.65
C SER A 442 -4.32 30.15 -10.25
N ALA A 443 -3.19 30.72 -10.64
CA ALA A 443 -2.84 32.11 -10.37
C ALA A 443 -3.41 33.14 -11.38
N ASN A 444 -4.03 32.70 -12.49
CA ASN A 444 -4.33 33.56 -13.65
C ASN A 444 -3.12 34.41 -14.12
N ASP A 445 -1.90 33.87 -13.94
CA ASP A 445 -0.67 34.63 -14.15
C ASP A 445 -0.31 34.65 -15.65
N ALA A 446 -0.85 35.64 -16.34
CA ALA A 446 -0.58 35.89 -17.75
C ALA A 446 0.92 36.15 -18.03
N GLN A 447 1.69 36.68 -17.07
CA GLN A 447 3.12 36.92 -17.23
C GLN A 447 3.93 35.62 -17.11
N ALA A 448 3.59 34.74 -16.17
CA ALA A 448 4.19 33.39 -16.08
C ALA A 448 3.90 32.57 -17.34
N THR A 449 2.65 32.61 -17.78
CA THR A 449 2.17 31.99 -19.02
C THR A 449 2.98 32.50 -20.21
N GLN A 450 3.08 33.83 -20.37
CA GLN A 450 3.82 34.46 -21.46
C GLN A 450 5.34 34.20 -21.39
N ALA A 451 5.94 34.15 -20.20
CA ALA A 451 7.36 33.82 -20.03
C ALA A 451 7.68 32.37 -20.42
N LEU A 452 6.75 31.43 -20.15
CA LEU A 452 6.85 30.04 -20.61
C LEU A 452 6.68 29.93 -22.13
N PHE A 453 5.73 30.65 -22.73
CA PHE A 453 5.56 30.73 -24.20
C PHE A 453 6.71 31.46 -24.93
N MET A 454 7.61 32.15 -24.22
CA MET A 454 8.78 32.85 -24.78
C MET A 454 10.07 32.01 -24.71
N ALA A 455 10.03 30.80 -24.15
CA ALA A 455 11.17 29.88 -24.14
C ALA A 455 11.46 29.33 -25.56
N PRO A 456 12.73 29.10 -25.95
CA PRO A 456 13.06 28.63 -27.30
C PRO A 456 12.49 27.24 -27.64
N ASN A 457 11.95 27.07 -28.86
CA ASN A 457 11.34 25.82 -29.37
C ASN A 457 12.30 24.60 -29.49
N ASN A 458 13.58 24.77 -29.17
CA ASN A 458 14.58 23.71 -29.00
C ASN A 458 14.68 23.29 -27.51
N ALA A 459 13.51 23.09 -26.92
CA ALA A 459 13.23 23.03 -25.49
C ALA A 459 13.64 21.71 -24.81
N ALA A 460 13.95 21.77 -23.50
CA ALA A 460 14.15 20.57 -22.68
C ALA A 460 12.82 19.80 -22.48
N ARG A 461 12.86 18.48 -22.28
CA ARG A 461 11.66 17.62 -22.22
C ARG A 461 10.58 18.12 -21.24
N GLY A 462 10.98 18.56 -20.06
CA GLY A 462 10.06 19.13 -19.05
C GLY A 462 9.37 20.43 -19.50
N GLN A 463 9.99 21.23 -20.36
CA GLN A 463 9.39 22.46 -20.91
C GLN A 463 8.27 22.13 -21.90
N LEU A 464 8.50 21.16 -22.81
CA LEU A 464 7.48 20.66 -23.74
C LEU A 464 6.28 20.09 -22.98
N LEU A 465 6.51 19.24 -21.98
CA LEU A 465 5.44 18.73 -21.12
C LEU A 465 4.67 19.88 -20.43
N THR A 466 5.38 20.87 -19.85
CA THR A 466 4.73 22.01 -19.20
C THR A 466 3.82 22.77 -20.17
N HIS A 467 4.29 22.99 -21.40
CA HIS A 467 3.52 23.66 -22.45
C HIS A 467 2.26 22.86 -22.82
N ASP A 468 2.39 21.58 -23.14
CA ASP A 468 1.26 20.70 -23.51
C ASP A 468 0.21 20.63 -22.38
N LEU A 469 0.66 20.57 -21.11
CA LEU A 469 -0.22 20.59 -19.93
C LEU A 469 -0.94 21.94 -19.75
N LEU A 470 -0.27 23.07 -19.99
CA LEU A 470 -0.87 24.41 -19.92
C LEU A 470 -1.96 24.57 -20.98
N ASP A 471 -1.71 24.15 -22.22
CA ASP A 471 -2.71 24.23 -23.29
C ASP A 471 -3.94 23.37 -22.96
N LEU A 472 -3.76 22.10 -22.55
CA LEU A 472 -4.86 21.22 -22.16
C LEU A 472 -5.71 21.78 -21.02
N LEU A 473 -5.07 22.21 -19.93
CA LEU A 473 -5.78 22.71 -18.75
C LEU A 473 -6.39 24.11 -18.99
N SER A 474 -5.94 24.85 -20.02
CA SER A 474 -6.61 26.06 -20.52
C SER A 474 -7.79 25.77 -21.46
N GLY A 475 -8.04 24.49 -21.79
CA GLY A 475 -9.13 24.02 -22.65
C GLY A 475 -8.76 23.85 -24.13
N LYS A 476 -7.52 24.17 -24.53
CA LYS A 476 -7.05 23.97 -25.91
C LYS A 476 -6.71 22.50 -26.17
N ASP A 477 -6.58 22.14 -27.44
CA ASP A 477 -5.96 20.87 -27.83
C ASP A 477 -4.44 20.97 -27.65
N ALA A 478 -3.85 19.99 -26.98
CA ALA A 478 -2.40 19.81 -27.04
C ALA A 478 -1.99 19.44 -28.48
N PRO A 479 -0.83 19.89 -28.95
CA PRO A 479 -0.25 19.35 -30.17
C PRO A 479 0.01 17.84 -30.01
N PRO A 480 0.08 17.06 -31.12
CA PRO A 480 0.50 15.67 -31.06
C PRO A 480 1.92 15.60 -30.47
N THR A 481 2.05 15.07 -29.25
CA THR A 481 3.30 15.20 -28.50
C THR A 481 4.42 14.37 -29.11
N THR A 482 5.63 14.95 -29.16
CA THR A 482 6.87 14.26 -29.56
C THR A 482 7.62 13.69 -28.34
N LEU A 483 7.01 13.71 -27.16
CA LEU A 483 7.57 13.12 -25.94
C LEU A 483 7.54 11.59 -26.03
N ASP A 484 8.70 10.96 -25.85
CA ASP A 484 8.88 9.50 -25.70
C ASP A 484 9.21 9.09 -24.25
N ASP A 485 9.15 10.04 -23.32
CA ASP A 485 9.51 9.84 -21.92
C ASP A 485 8.32 9.31 -21.12
N THR A 486 8.46 8.13 -20.49
CA THR A 486 7.41 7.43 -19.75
C THR A 486 6.66 8.31 -18.75
N PHE A 487 7.37 9.08 -17.93
CA PHE A 487 6.74 9.92 -16.90
C PHE A 487 6.01 11.11 -17.50
N ALA A 488 6.56 11.69 -18.57
CA ALA A 488 5.92 12.78 -19.29
C ALA A 488 4.68 12.31 -20.06
N LEU A 489 4.73 11.12 -20.68
CA LEU A 489 3.58 10.49 -21.35
C LEU A 489 2.46 10.18 -20.36
N ALA A 490 2.75 9.59 -19.19
CA ALA A 490 1.76 9.34 -18.15
C ALA A 490 1.08 10.64 -17.66
N ALA A 491 1.89 11.66 -17.34
CA ALA A 491 1.39 12.96 -16.91
C ALA A 491 0.48 13.63 -17.96
N LEU A 492 0.84 13.51 -19.24
CA LEU A 492 0.04 14.04 -20.35
C LEU A 492 -1.24 13.21 -20.57
N ALA A 493 -1.17 11.89 -20.44
CA ALA A 493 -2.33 11.00 -20.58
C ALA A 493 -3.39 11.31 -19.51
N VAL A 494 -2.99 11.39 -18.23
CA VAL A 494 -3.86 11.81 -17.10
C VAL A 494 -4.38 13.25 -17.26
N ALA A 495 -3.65 14.14 -17.95
CA ALA A 495 -4.17 15.47 -18.29
C ALA A 495 -5.25 15.43 -19.39
N ASN A 496 -5.09 14.57 -20.39
CA ASN A 496 -6.11 14.36 -21.43
C ASN A 496 -7.38 13.69 -20.85
N GLU A 497 -7.21 12.71 -19.95
CA GLU A 497 -8.31 12.10 -19.18
C GLU A 497 -9.16 13.12 -18.44
N ARG A 498 -8.53 13.97 -17.61
CA ARG A 498 -9.21 15.08 -16.90
C ARG A 498 -9.92 16.04 -17.87
N ALA A 499 -9.33 16.29 -19.03
CA ALA A 499 -9.92 17.12 -20.07
C ALA A 499 -11.03 16.42 -20.90
N GLY A 500 -11.34 15.14 -20.64
CA GLY A 500 -12.31 14.35 -21.40
C GLY A 500 -11.84 13.96 -22.82
N LYS A 501 -10.54 14.07 -23.11
CA LYS A 501 -9.96 13.82 -24.44
C LYS A 501 -9.48 12.37 -24.55
N TYR A 502 -10.44 11.45 -24.58
CA TYR A 502 -10.17 10.02 -24.43
C TYR A 502 -9.36 9.41 -25.57
N ASP A 503 -9.52 9.85 -26.83
CA ASP A 503 -8.71 9.33 -27.95
C ASP A 503 -7.22 9.70 -27.82
N THR A 504 -6.89 10.92 -27.40
CA THR A 504 -5.50 11.36 -27.17
C THR A 504 -4.91 10.77 -25.89
N ALA A 505 -5.72 10.55 -24.85
CA ALA A 505 -5.31 9.79 -23.67
C ALA A 505 -4.97 8.33 -24.03
N ILE A 506 -5.82 7.66 -24.81
CA ILE A 506 -5.58 6.29 -25.30
C ILE A 506 -4.28 6.24 -26.11
N ALA A 507 -4.05 7.17 -27.04
CA ALA A 507 -2.82 7.20 -27.83
C ALA A 507 -1.56 7.42 -26.98
N ALA A 508 -1.63 8.26 -25.94
CA ALA A 508 -0.52 8.49 -25.02
C ALA A 508 -0.22 7.26 -24.14
N TRP A 509 -1.26 6.60 -23.61
CA TRP A 509 -1.10 5.37 -22.84
C TRP A 509 -0.66 4.17 -23.69
N GLN A 510 -1.12 4.07 -24.94
CA GLN A 510 -0.65 3.04 -25.89
C GLN A 510 0.85 3.18 -26.14
N ARG A 511 1.34 4.40 -26.43
CA ARG A 511 2.78 4.68 -26.51
C ARG A 511 3.54 4.39 -25.21
N LEU A 512 2.88 4.54 -24.05
CA LEU A 512 3.48 4.15 -22.79
C LEU A 512 3.63 2.62 -22.68
N VAL A 513 2.59 1.84 -23.01
CA VAL A 513 2.67 0.37 -23.06
C VAL A 513 3.68 -0.13 -24.11
N GLU A 514 3.90 0.61 -25.18
CA GLU A 514 4.89 0.31 -26.23
C GLU A 514 6.35 0.61 -25.85
N HIS A 515 6.61 1.35 -24.77
CA HIS A 515 7.95 1.87 -24.43
C HIS A 515 8.36 1.76 -22.96
N ALA A 516 7.42 1.52 -22.04
CA ALA A 516 7.67 1.52 -20.60
C ALA A 516 7.95 0.11 -20.05
N PRO A 517 8.84 -0.01 -19.06
CA PRO A 517 9.01 -1.25 -18.31
C PRO A 517 7.76 -1.56 -17.46
N GLN A 518 7.78 -2.71 -16.80
CA GLN A 518 6.90 -2.98 -15.66
C GLN A 518 7.50 -2.31 -14.39
N PRO A 519 6.68 -1.79 -13.46
CA PRO A 519 5.22 -1.89 -13.38
C PRO A 519 4.43 -0.78 -14.11
N GLU A 520 5.09 0.21 -14.73
CA GLU A 520 4.44 1.35 -15.38
C GLU A 520 3.49 0.90 -16.51
N THR A 521 3.86 -0.14 -17.25
CA THR A 521 3.01 -0.77 -18.26
C THR A 521 1.71 -1.35 -17.68
N ALA A 522 1.73 -1.96 -16.50
CA ALA A 522 0.51 -2.43 -15.83
C ALA A 522 -0.43 -1.27 -15.47
N VAL A 523 0.11 -0.14 -14.96
CA VAL A 523 -0.68 1.06 -14.68
C VAL A 523 -1.32 1.61 -15.95
N ALA A 524 -0.56 1.74 -17.05
CA ALA A 524 -1.11 2.20 -18.33
C ALA A 524 -2.17 1.26 -18.91
N ARG A 525 -2.03 -0.06 -18.74
CA ARG A 525 -3.06 -1.03 -19.16
C ARG A 525 -4.34 -0.88 -18.34
N MET A 526 -4.27 -0.57 -17.03
CA MET A 526 -5.47 -0.30 -16.22
C MET A 526 -6.19 0.98 -16.67
N HIS A 527 -5.46 2.06 -16.93
CA HIS A 527 -6.04 3.29 -17.50
C HIS A 527 -6.65 3.06 -18.89
N LEU A 528 -5.95 2.34 -19.78
CA LEU A 528 -6.49 1.94 -21.07
C LEU A 528 -7.75 1.09 -20.93
N MET A 529 -7.79 0.13 -20.01
CA MET A 529 -8.94 -0.73 -19.76
C MET A 529 -10.17 0.10 -19.36
N ALA A 530 -9.98 1.11 -18.51
CA ALA A 530 -11.01 2.07 -18.13
C ALA A 530 -11.45 2.97 -19.30
N LEU A 531 -10.51 3.48 -20.10
CA LEU A 531 -10.81 4.28 -21.29
C LEU A 531 -11.54 3.46 -22.39
N GLN A 532 -11.22 2.18 -22.56
CA GLN A 532 -11.97 1.29 -23.46
C GLN A 532 -13.37 0.99 -22.93
N ALA A 533 -13.54 0.88 -21.60
CA ALA A 533 -14.88 0.78 -20.99
C ALA A 533 -15.72 2.03 -21.31
N GLN A 534 -15.19 3.24 -21.17
CA GLN A 534 -15.88 4.48 -21.55
C GLN A 534 -16.35 4.50 -23.02
N ARG A 535 -15.59 3.87 -23.92
CA ARG A 535 -15.94 3.73 -25.34
C ARG A 535 -16.98 2.65 -25.66
N GLY A 536 -17.28 1.73 -24.73
CA GLY A 536 -18.00 0.49 -25.04
C GLY A 536 -17.17 -0.52 -25.84
N ALA A 537 -15.84 -0.40 -25.80
CA ALA A 537 -14.91 -1.26 -26.51
C ALA A 537 -14.64 -2.54 -25.71
N VAL A 538 -15.66 -3.40 -25.61
CA VAL A 538 -15.65 -4.59 -24.72
C VAL A 538 -14.52 -5.56 -25.05
N ALA A 539 -14.23 -5.78 -26.34
CA ALA A 539 -13.19 -6.72 -26.77
C ALA A 539 -11.78 -6.22 -26.40
N GLU A 540 -11.53 -4.93 -26.58
CA GLU A 540 -10.27 -4.24 -26.28
C GLU A 540 -10.04 -4.14 -24.77
N SER A 541 -11.08 -3.79 -24.00
CA SER A 541 -11.03 -3.76 -22.52
C SER A 541 -10.76 -5.16 -21.94
N LEU A 542 -11.47 -6.19 -22.42
CA LEU A 542 -11.21 -7.57 -22.00
C LEU A 542 -9.85 -8.08 -22.46
N LYS A 543 -9.30 -7.63 -23.60
CA LYS A 543 -7.92 -7.96 -23.97
C LYS A 543 -6.93 -7.42 -22.94
N LEU A 544 -7.05 -6.14 -22.59
CA LEU A 544 -6.18 -5.49 -21.59
C LEU A 544 -6.28 -6.14 -20.21
N PHE A 545 -7.48 -6.56 -19.80
CA PHE A 545 -7.70 -7.37 -18.61
C PHE A 545 -6.92 -8.70 -18.67
N HIS A 546 -7.02 -9.46 -19.77
CA HIS A 546 -6.28 -10.71 -19.91
C HIS A 546 -4.76 -10.50 -19.95
N ASP A 547 -4.29 -9.45 -20.62
CA ASP A 547 -2.88 -9.05 -20.63
C ASP A 547 -2.38 -8.67 -19.20
N LEU A 548 -3.25 -8.13 -18.34
CA LEU A 548 -2.96 -7.83 -16.93
C LEU A 548 -3.00 -9.07 -16.03
N ILE A 549 -4.01 -9.94 -16.16
CA ILE A 549 -4.13 -11.18 -15.38
C ILE A 549 -3.01 -12.18 -15.72
N ALA A 550 -2.56 -12.22 -16.97
CA ALA A 550 -1.40 -12.99 -17.39
C ALA A 550 -0.10 -12.49 -16.75
N ASP A 551 -0.02 -11.19 -16.42
CA ASP A 551 1.11 -10.57 -15.74
C ASP A 551 1.00 -10.58 -14.20
N ALA A 552 -0.12 -11.04 -13.63
CA ALA A 552 -0.41 -10.95 -12.20
C ALA A 552 0.27 -12.06 -11.37
N ASP A 553 1.17 -11.66 -10.47
CA ASP A 553 2.02 -12.56 -9.69
C ASP A 553 1.31 -13.23 -8.50
N ASP A 554 0.10 -12.81 -8.12
CA ASP A 554 -0.70 -13.40 -7.03
C ASP A 554 -2.22 -13.16 -7.18
N GLU A 555 -3.04 -13.85 -6.36
CA GLU A 555 -4.50 -13.74 -6.43
C GLU A 555 -5.04 -12.40 -5.90
N SER A 556 -4.29 -11.70 -5.04
CA SER A 556 -4.64 -10.34 -4.59
C SER A 556 -4.45 -9.33 -5.72
N ALA A 557 -3.39 -9.47 -6.52
CA ALA A 557 -3.20 -8.71 -7.74
C ALA A 557 -4.30 -8.99 -8.77
N ARG A 558 -4.71 -10.26 -8.94
CA ARG A 558 -5.84 -10.63 -9.81
C ARG A 558 -7.16 -10.03 -9.35
N SER A 559 -7.52 -10.18 -8.08
CA SER A 559 -8.72 -9.58 -7.49
C SER A 559 -8.71 -8.05 -7.67
N ARG A 560 -7.58 -7.36 -7.47
CA ARG A 560 -7.46 -5.92 -7.77
C ARG A 560 -7.69 -5.59 -9.26
N ILE A 561 -7.25 -6.44 -10.18
CA ILE A 561 -7.44 -6.25 -11.63
C ILE A 561 -8.89 -6.54 -12.04
N GLU A 562 -9.54 -7.55 -11.44
CA GLU A 562 -10.97 -7.86 -11.60
C GLU A 562 -11.83 -6.70 -11.07
N ASP A 563 -11.58 -6.25 -9.84
CA ASP A 563 -12.23 -5.08 -9.23
C ASP A 563 -12.05 -3.83 -10.10
N ALA A 564 -10.85 -3.59 -10.63
CA ALA A 564 -10.58 -2.46 -11.52
C ALA A 564 -11.37 -2.56 -12.84
N LEU A 565 -11.51 -3.75 -13.44
CA LEU A 565 -12.36 -3.94 -14.63
C LEU A 565 -13.83 -3.68 -14.29
N LEU A 566 -14.36 -4.37 -13.27
CA LEU A 566 -15.77 -4.29 -12.88
C LEU A 566 -16.15 -2.86 -12.47
N THR A 567 -15.28 -2.18 -11.73
CA THR A 567 -15.45 -0.78 -11.34
C THR A 567 -15.36 0.14 -12.55
N SER A 568 -14.43 -0.08 -13.49
CA SER A 568 -14.35 0.70 -14.73
C SER A 568 -15.63 0.63 -15.56
N TRP A 569 -16.22 -0.56 -15.73
CA TRP A 569 -17.46 -0.73 -16.49
C TRP A 569 -18.71 -0.19 -15.75
N ARG A 570 -18.72 -0.20 -14.41
CA ARG A 570 -19.71 0.56 -13.60
C ARG A 570 -19.59 2.05 -13.88
N LYS A 571 -18.38 2.60 -13.81
CA LYS A 571 -18.06 4.02 -14.00
C LYS A 571 -18.22 4.51 -15.44
N ALA A 572 -18.20 3.60 -16.42
CA ALA A 572 -18.55 3.86 -17.82
C ALA A 572 -20.04 3.80 -18.12
N TYR A 573 -20.88 3.45 -17.13
CA TYR A 573 -22.32 3.27 -17.27
C TYR A 573 -22.76 2.17 -18.26
N ARG A 574 -21.91 1.15 -18.49
CA ARG A 574 -22.08 0.15 -19.57
C ARG A 574 -22.02 -1.31 -19.08
N GLN A 575 -22.40 -1.57 -17.83
CA GLN A 575 -22.32 -2.92 -17.26
C GLN A 575 -23.06 -3.98 -18.08
N ASP A 576 -24.21 -3.66 -18.69
CA ASP A 576 -24.97 -4.60 -19.53
C ASP A 576 -24.17 -5.07 -20.76
N GLU A 577 -23.31 -4.22 -21.34
CA GLU A 577 -22.43 -4.59 -22.46
C GLU A 577 -21.37 -5.60 -22.02
N LEU A 578 -20.74 -5.36 -20.86
CA LEU A 578 -19.80 -6.30 -20.25
C LEU A 578 -20.50 -7.61 -19.88
N ARG A 579 -21.67 -7.54 -19.22
CA ARG A 579 -22.47 -8.69 -18.79
C ARG A 579 -22.79 -9.61 -19.95
N ALA A 580 -23.28 -9.05 -21.05
CA ALA A 580 -23.63 -9.80 -22.25
C ALA A 580 -22.40 -10.52 -22.85
N ALA A 581 -21.24 -9.84 -22.89
CA ALA A 581 -20.00 -10.42 -23.39
C ALA A 581 -19.44 -11.53 -22.48
N LEU A 582 -19.42 -11.33 -21.15
CA LEU A 582 -18.98 -12.35 -20.19
C LEU A 582 -19.90 -13.57 -20.23
N GLN A 583 -21.22 -13.38 -20.22
CA GLN A 583 -22.20 -14.45 -20.35
C GLN A 583 -21.99 -15.25 -21.65
N GLN A 584 -21.78 -14.56 -22.78
CA GLN A 584 -21.49 -15.22 -24.06
C GLN A 584 -20.17 -16.02 -24.01
N ARG A 585 -19.14 -15.50 -23.32
CA ARG A 585 -17.84 -16.18 -23.17
C ARG A 585 -17.94 -17.45 -22.34
N VAL A 586 -18.56 -17.43 -21.16
CA VAL A 586 -18.63 -18.64 -20.30
C VAL A 586 -19.47 -19.76 -20.89
N ILE A 587 -20.52 -19.43 -21.68
CA ILE A 587 -21.34 -20.40 -22.41
C ILE A 587 -20.53 -21.14 -23.51
N ALA A 588 -19.40 -20.59 -23.97
CA ALA A 588 -18.56 -21.26 -24.96
C ALA A 588 -18.01 -22.59 -24.41
N LEU A 589 -18.12 -23.64 -25.23
CA LEU A 589 -17.74 -25.02 -24.86
C LEU A 589 -16.28 -25.14 -24.37
N ASN A 590 -15.39 -24.25 -24.82
CA ASN A 590 -13.97 -24.24 -24.50
C ASN A 590 -13.49 -22.98 -23.72
N ALA A 591 -14.40 -22.18 -23.15
CA ALA A 591 -14.06 -21.12 -22.19
C ALA A 591 -13.10 -21.64 -21.09
N PRO A 592 -11.96 -20.97 -20.85
CA PRO A 592 -11.04 -21.31 -19.77
C PRO A 592 -11.61 -20.94 -18.40
N GLU A 593 -11.03 -21.51 -17.35
CA GLU A 593 -11.45 -21.30 -15.95
C GLU A 593 -11.39 -19.83 -15.50
N ALA A 594 -10.41 -19.06 -16.00
CA ALA A 594 -10.29 -17.62 -15.71
C ALA A 594 -11.51 -16.78 -16.17
N GLU A 595 -12.17 -17.15 -17.28
CA GLU A 595 -13.40 -16.46 -17.74
C GLU A 595 -14.57 -16.76 -16.80
N TRP A 596 -14.56 -17.93 -16.14
CA TRP A 596 -15.54 -18.29 -15.12
C TRP A 596 -15.27 -17.60 -13.78
N HIS A 597 -14.01 -17.39 -13.40
CA HIS A 597 -13.63 -16.57 -12.23
C HIS A 597 -14.14 -15.14 -12.41
N LEU A 598 -13.82 -14.51 -13.56
CA LEU A 598 -14.29 -13.15 -13.85
C LEU A 598 -15.83 -13.04 -13.89
N TRP A 599 -16.52 -14.06 -14.40
CA TRP A 599 -17.98 -14.09 -14.40
C TRP A 599 -18.56 -14.28 -12.99
N LEU A 600 -17.91 -15.04 -12.11
CA LEU A 600 -18.28 -15.10 -10.70
C LEU A 600 -18.06 -13.75 -10.03
N ALA A 601 -16.90 -13.11 -10.20
CA ALA A 601 -16.60 -11.79 -9.63
C ALA A 601 -17.62 -10.72 -10.07
N TYR A 602 -18.05 -10.73 -11.35
CA TYR A 602 -19.15 -9.87 -11.82
C TYR A 602 -20.44 -10.11 -11.04
N GLN A 603 -20.74 -11.36 -10.72
CA GLN A 603 -22.04 -11.77 -10.15
C GLN A 603 -22.07 -11.68 -8.63
N GLU A 604 -20.92 -11.83 -7.97
CA GLU A 604 -20.74 -11.44 -6.57
C GLU A 604 -20.82 -9.92 -6.39
N SER A 605 -20.46 -9.13 -7.42
CA SER A 605 -20.58 -7.67 -7.42
C SER A 605 -21.97 -7.13 -7.78
N TYR A 606 -22.66 -7.76 -8.74
CA TYR A 606 -23.85 -7.20 -9.40
C TYR A 606 -25.01 -8.20 -9.62
N GLY A 607 -24.82 -9.47 -9.26
CA GLY A 607 -25.81 -10.53 -9.40
C GLY A 607 -26.73 -10.66 -8.18
N THR A 608 -27.59 -11.66 -8.23
CA THR A 608 -28.33 -12.15 -7.05
C THR A 608 -27.62 -13.36 -6.43
N ASP A 609 -27.95 -13.70 -5.18
CA ASP A 609 -27.48 -14.94 -4.52
C ASP A 609 -27.75 -16.19 -5.40
N ASP A 610 -28.88 -16.21 -6.12
CA ASP A 610 -29.25 -17.27 -7.06
C ASP A 610 -28.34 -17.30 -8.31
N ASP A 611 -27.93 -16.14 -8.84
CA ASP A 611 -26.98 -16.05 -9.96
C ASP A 611 -25.60 -16.58 -9.54
N VAL A 612 -25.11 -16.15 -8.36
CA VAL A 612 -23.84 -16.62 -7.77
C VAL A 612 -23.87 -18.14 -7.57
N ALA A 613 -24.94 -18.67 -6.95
CA ALA A 613 -25.13 -20.10 -6.74
C ALA A 613 -25.13 -20.89 -8.06
N SER A 614 -25.87 -20.39 -9.06
CA SER A 614 -25.99 -21.00 -10.39
C SER A 614 -24.65 -21.10 -11.10
N ILE A 615 -23.80 -20.08 -10.97
CA ILE A 615 -22.47 -20.04 -11.58
C ILE A 615 -21.51 -20.99 -10.89
N ILE A 616 -21.48 -21.01 -9.55
CA ILE A 616 -20.63 -21.95 -8.80
C ILE A 616 -21.00 -23.40 -9.15
N GLN A 617 -22.29 -23.74 -9.23
CA GLN A 617 -22.75 -25.08 -9.63
C GLN A 617 -22.40 -25.41 -11.10
N SER A 618 -22.56 -24.45 -12.00
CA SER A 618 -22.24 -24.62 -13.43
C SER A 618 -20.73 -24.79 -13.65
N ALA A 619 -19.92 -24.02 -12.93
CA ALA A 619 -18.48 -24.12 -12.94
C ALA A 619 -18.00 -25.43 -12.31
N LEU A 620 -18.57 -25.88 -11.19
CA LEU A 620 -18.28 -27.21 -10.61
C LEU A 620 -18.63 -28.36 -11.55
N THR A 621 -19.71 -28.25 -12.33
CA THR A 621 -20.07 -29.25 -13.34
C THR A 621 -19.01 -29.36 -14.44
N ARG A 622 -18.32 -28.24 -14.73
CA ARG A 622 -17.30 -28.11 -15.78
C ARG A 622 -15.87 -28.39 -15.29
N PHE A 623 -15.55 -27.99 -14.07
CA PHE A 623 -14.25 -28.08 -13.41
C PHE A 623 -14.36 -28.86 -12.09
N PRO A 624 -14.89 -30.10 -12.06
CA PRO A 624 -15.23 -30.82 -10.81
C PRO A 624 -14.04 -31.15 -9.91
N ARG A 625 -12.82 -31.00 -10.43
CA ARG A 625 -11.54 -31.21 -9.72
C ARG A 625 -10.84 -29.92 -9.32
N SER A 626 -11.40 -28.75 -9.60
CA SER A 626 -10.82 -27.48 -9.16
C SER A 626 -11.05 -27.31 -7.67
N ALA A 627 -9.98 -27.28 -6.89
CA ALA A 627 -10.05 -27.08 -5.45
C ALA A 627 -10.70 -25.73 -5.09
N TRP A 628 -10.48 -24.71 -5.92
CA TRP A 628 -11.04 -23.36 -5.74
C TRP A 628 -12.58 -23.34 -5.93
N TRP A 629 -13.11 -23.98 -6.98
CA TRP A 629 -14.57 -24.05 -7.16
C TRP A 629 -15.25 -24.90 -6.07
N GLN A 630 -14.58 -25.95 -5.60
CA GLN A 630 -15.04 -26.73 -4.45
C GLN A 630 -15.02 -25.88 -3.17
N SER A 631 -14.05 -24.97 -3.00
CA SER A 631 -14.02 -24.07 -1.84
C SER A 631 -15.12 -23.01 -1.88
N ARG A 632 -15.34 -22.33 -3.00
CA ARG A 632 -16.44 -21.34 -3.15
C ARG A 632 -17.81 -21.97 -2.91
N TRP A 633 -18.02 -23.21 -3.37
CA TRP A 633 -19.26 -23.94 -3.11
C TRP A 633 -19.48 -24.27 -1.63
N ALA A 634 -18.41 -24.65 -0.92
CA ALA A 634 -18.48 -24.88 0.52
C ALA A 634 -18.77 -23.61 1.30
N GLU A 635 -18.18 -22.47 0.91
CA GLU A 635 -18.44 -21.16 1.52
C GLU A 635 -19.91 -20.74 1.31
N TYR A 636 -20.41 -20.81 0.07
CA TYR A 636 -21.82 -20.58 -0.23
C TYR A 636 -22.76 -21.47 0.61
N LEU A 637 -22.46 -22.78 0.72
CA LEU A 637 -23.25 -23.69 1.55
C LEU A 637 -23.16 -23.39 3.05
N ALA A 638 -22.01 -22.92 3.55
CA ALA A 638 -21.85 -22.51 4.94
C ALA A 638 -22.67 -21.24 5.26
N ASP A 639 -22.68 -20.25 4.38
CA ASP A 639 -23.51 -19.05 4.51
C ASP A 639 -25.01 -19.39 4.42
N GLN A 640 -25.39 -20.26 3.48
CA GLN A 640 -26.75 -20.80 3.40
C GLN A 640 -27.12 -21.65 4.63
N ALA A 641 -26.16 -22.23 5.36
CA ALA A 641 -26.41 -22.91 6.63
C ALA A 641 -26.61 -21.89 7.78
N ALA A 642 -25.87 -20.79 7.78
CA ALA A 642 -25.96 -19.72 8.77
C ALA A 642 -27.26 -18.90 8.67
N SER A 643 -27.82 -18.76 7.46
CA SER A 643 -29.05 -17.99 7.19
C SER A 643 -30.36 -18.71 7.57
N GLN A 644 -30.33 -20.03 7.84
CA GLN A 644 -31.55 -20.81 8.04
C GLN A 644 -32.38 -20.38 9.27
N PRO A 645 -33.71 -20.35 9.17
CA PRO A 645 -34.59 -19.99 10.29
C PRO A 645 -34.57 -21.06 11.39
N GLN A 646 -34.77 -20.63 12.64
CA GLN A 646 -34.78 -21.48 13.85
C GLN A 646 -36.05 -22.35 13.97
N THR A 647 -36.39 -23.10 12.93
CA THR A 647 -37.47 -24.09 12.88
C THR A 647 -36.89 -25.49 12.76
N ALA A 648 -37.64 -26.54 13.09
CA ALA A 648 -37.14 -27.92 12.93
C ALA A 648 -36.71 -28.24 11.48
N ALA A 649 -37.41 -27.69 10.49
CA ALA A 649 -37.03 -27.83 9.08
C ALA A 649 -35.75 -27.04 8.74
N GLY A 650 -35.64 -25.79 9.19
CA GLY A 650 -34.45 -24.98 8.97
C GLY A 650 -33.20 -25.52 9.70
N LEU A 651 -33.37 -26.13 10.87
CA LEU A 651 -32.28 -26.82 11.58
C LEU A 651 -31.80 -28.07 10.82
N ASN A 652 -32.70 -28.85 10.23
CA ASN A 652 -32.33 -29.98 9.38
C ASN A 652 -31.63 -29.50 8.10
N GLN A 653 -32.13 -28.44 7.45
CA GLN A 653 -31.49 -27.86 6.27
C GLN A 653 -30.11 -27.28 6.60
N ARG A 654 -29.95 -26.65 7.76
CA ARG A 654 -28.66 -26.17 8.27
C ARG A 654 -27.67 -27.32 8.47
N ASP A 655 -28.08 -28.41 9.10
CA ASP A 655 -27.22 -29.59 9.29
C ASP A 655 -26.84 -30.22 7.93
N GLN A 656 -27.76 -30.27 6.96
CA GLN A 656 -27.51 -30.75 5.60
C GLN A 656 -26.51 -29.85 4.86
N ASN A 657 -26.79 -28.55 4.76
CA ASN A 657 -25.90 -27.57 4.12
C ASN A 657 -24.50 -27.59 4.75
N THR A 658 -24.40 -27.72 6.08
CA THR A 658 -23.10 -27.84 6.77
C THR A 658 -22.38 -29.14 6.42
N HIS A 659 -23.09 -30.26 6.29
CA HIS A 659 -22.52 -31.53 5.86
C HIS A 659 -21.96 -31.45 4.44
N ASP A 660 -22.76 -30.90 3.52
CA ASP A 660 -22.41 -30.75 2.10
C ASP A 660 -21.22 -29.78 1.93
N ALA A 661 -21.16 -28.70 2.72
CA ALA A 661 -20.03 -27.77 2.76
C ALA A 661 -18.73 -28.47 3.20
N LEU A 662 -18.80 -29.31 4.24
CA LEU A 662 -17.65 -30.08 4.73
C LEU A 662 -17.20 -31.16 3.73
N GLN A 663 -18.11 -31.71 2.92
CA GLN A 663 -17.78 -32.64 1.84
C GLN A 663 -17.13 -31.92 0.64
N ALA A 664 -17.61 -30.74 0.26
CA ALA A 664 -16.99 -29.91 -0.77
C ALA A 664 -15.57 -29.48 -0.34
N MET A 665 -15.40 -29.03 0.91
CA MET A 665 -14.07 -28.80 1.52
C MET A 665 -13.16 -30.02 1.47
N GLN A 666 -13.65 -31.20 1.82
CA GLN A 666 -12.87 -32.44 1.74
C GLN A 666 -12.41 -32.72 0.31
N THR A 667 -13.27 -32.46 -0.68
CA THR A 667 -12.94 -32.60 -2.11
C THR A 667 -11.89 -31.56 -2.55
N ALA A 668 -11.93 -30.34 -2.03
CA ALA A 668 -10.90 -29.32 -2.28
C ALA A 668 -9.53 -29.74 -1.70
N ILE A 669 -9.51 -30.25 -0.46
CA ILE A 669 -8.30 -30.76 0.21
C ILE A 669 -7.71 -31.97 -0.55
N GLU A 670 -8.55 -32.84 -1.11
CA GLU A 670 -8.10 -33.97 -1.92
C GLU A 670 -7.57 -33.55 -3.30
N ALA A 671 -8.09 -32.46 -3.87
CA ALA A 671 -7.65 -31.89 -5.13
C ALA A 671 -6.32 -31.13 -5.02
N ASP A 672 -6.10 -30.40 -3.91
CA ASP A 672 -4.81 -29.76 -3.59
C ASP A 672 -4.45 -29.91 -2.09
N PRO A 673 -3.85 -31.05 -1.70
CA PRO A 673 -3.51 -31.33 -0.31
C PRO A 673 -2.32 -30.52 0.21
N LYS A 674 -1.65 -29.72 -0.65
CA LYS A 674 -0.53 -28.85 -0.26
C LYS A 674 -0.99 -27.45 0.16
N GLN A 675 -2.27 -27.12 -0.03
CA GLN A 675 -2.83 -25.81 0.28
C GLN A 675 -3.53 -25.84 1.65
N PRO A 676 -2.96 -25.25 2.72
CA PRO A 676 -3.60 -25.24 4.04
C PRO A 676 -4.91 -24.44 4.06
N LEU A 677 -5.14 -23.50 3.13
CA LEU A 677 -6.37 -22.70 3.04
C LEU A 677 -7.64 -23.56 3.20
N TYR A 678 -7.75 -24.64 2.44
CA TYR A 678 -8.95 -25.49 2.43
C TYR A 678 -9.13 -26.25 3.75
N GLN A 679 -8.04 -26.62 4.42
CA GLN A 679 -8.10 -27.25 5.75
C GLN A 679 -8.48 -26.23 6.84
N VAL A 680 -8.01 -24.99 6.70
CA VAL A 680 -8.37 -23.86 7.59
C VAL A 680 -9.82 -23.44 7.40
N GLN A 681 -10.32 -23.33 6.16
CA GLN A 681 -11.73 -23.08 5.82
C GLN A 681 -12.64 -24.20 6.35
N ARG A 682 -12.27 -25.48 6.16
CA ARG A 682 -13.00 -26.63 6.72
C ARG A 682 -13.11 -26.55 8.24
N THR A 683 -12.04 -26.15 8.90
CA THR A 683 -12.01 -25.98 10.36
C THR A 683 -12.82 -24.76 10.80
N LEU A 684 -12.81 -23.67 10.01
CA LEU A 684 -13.64 -22.49 10.24
C LEU A 684 -15.14 -22.82 10.19
N ILE A 685 -15.59 -23.63 9.23
CA ILE A 685 -16.99 -24.09 9.15
C ILE A 685 -17.38 -24.87 10.41
N LEU A 686 -16.49 -25.72 10.94
CA LEU A 686 -16.71 -26.45 12.20
C LEU A 686 -16.74 -25.48 13.41
N THR A 687 -15.82 -24.53 13.48
CA THR A 687 -15.75 -23.49 14.51
C THR A 687 -17.01 -22.63 14.52
N GLN A 688 -17.48 -22.18 13.35
CA GLN A 688 -18.74 -21.44 13.19
C GLN A 688 -19.96 -22.28 13.61
N ARG A 689 -19.98 -23.59 13.30
CA ARG A 689 -21.04 -24.51 13.74
C ARG A 689 -21.04 -24.74 15.26
N ALA A 690 -19.88 -24.62 15.90
CA ALA A 690 -19.71 -24.79 17.34
C ALA A 690 -19.95 -23.50 18.15
N SER A 691 -19.79 -22.32 17.53
CA SER A 691 -19.88 -21.04 18.25
C SER A 691 -21.28 -20.75 18.79
N LEU A 692 -21.36 -20.23 20.03
CA LEU A 692 -22.64 -19.86 20.64
C LEU A 692 -23.34 -18.68 19.95
N GLN A 693 -22.59 -17.82 19.26
CA GLN A 693 -23.14 -16.60 18.64
C GLN A 693 -23.97 -16.89 17.38
N THR A 694 -23.68 -17.99 16.67
CA THR A 694 -24.42 -18.48 15.49
C THR A 694 -25.62 -19.37 15.87
N ALA A 695 -26.16 -19.20 17.08
CA ALA A 695 -27.44 -19.76 17.54
C ALA A 695 -27.57 -21.29 17.48
N VAL A 696 -26.72 -22.02 18.21
CA VAL A 696 -27.00 -23.41 18.58
C VAL A 696 -27.94 -23.44 19.79
N MET A 697 -29.24 -23.68 19.57
CA MET A 697 -30.22 -23.90 20.64
C MET A 697 -30.42 -25.37 21.03
N ASP A 698 -29.93 -26.32 20.22
CA ASP A 698 -29.88 -27.73 20.61
C ASP A 698 -28.64 -27.98 21.47
N ALA A 699 -28.78 -27.81 22.78
CA ALA A 699 -27.73 -28.03 23.76
C ALA A 699 -27.13 -29.46 23.71
N SER A 700 -27.84 -30.44 23.13
CA SER A 700 -27.30 -31.80 22.94
C SER A 700 -26.25 -31.87 21.83
N LYS A 701 -26.28 -30.94 20.86
CA LYS A 701 -25.31 -30.84 19.75
C LYS A 701 -24.14 -29.90 20.03
N THR A 702 -24.24 -29.00 21.02
CA THR A 702 -23.16 -28.07 21.38
C THR A 702 -21.85 -28.79 21.70
N ILE A 703 -21.88 -29.79 22.59
CA ILE A 703 -20.67 -30.54 22.97
C ILE A 703 -20.09 -31.35 21.79
N PRO A 704 -20.88 -32.13 21.01
CA PRO A 704 -20.40 -32.75 19.77
C PRO A 704 -19.76 -31.78 18.77
N ASN A 705 -20.36 -30.61 18.55
CA ASN A 705 -19.83 -29.61 17.61
C ASN A 705 -18.51 -29.00 18.12
N LEU A 706 -18.43 -28.64 19.41
CA LEU A 706 -17.18 -28.17 20.05
C LEU A 706 -16.07 -29.22 19.94
N ASN A 707 -16.37 -30.49 20.23
CA ASN A 707 -15.40 -31.58 20.10
C ASN A 707 -14.93 -31.76 18.64
N ALA A 708 -15.82 -31.62 17.65
CA ALA A 708 -15.46 -31.70 16.24
C ALA A 708 -14.59 -30.51 15.78
N ALA A 709 -14.86 -29.30 16.26
CA ALA A 709 -14.05 -28.12 16.00
C ALA A 709 -12.64 -28.25 16.62
N HIS A 710 -12.55 -28.64 17.89
CA HIS A 710 -11.26 -28.88 18.56
C HIS A 710 -10.46 -30.00 17.88
N ALA A 711 -11.09 -31.12 17.50
CA ALA A 711 -10.40 -32.20 16.79
C ALA A 711 -9.83 -31.76 15.43
N ALA A 712 -10.52 -30.85 14.71
CA ALA A 712 -10.01 -30.29 13.46
C ALA A 712 -8.88 -29.27 13.67
N LEU A 713 -8.92 -28.50 14.78
CA LEU A 713 -7.82 -27.61 15.17
C LEU A 713 -6.57 -28.41 15.58
N ASP A 714 -6.72 -29.51 16.32
CA ASP A 714 -5.62 -30.42 16.69
C ASP A 714 -5.01 -31.11 15.43
N ASP A 715 -5.84 -31.46 14.45
CA ASP A 715 -5.41 -32.03 13.15
C ASP A 715 -4.62 -31.01 12.32
N LEU A 716 -5.09 -29.76 12.21
CA LEU A 716 -4.34 -28.64 11.63
C LEU A 716 -3.00 -28.43 12.34
N LYS A 717 -3.01 -28.38 13.68
CA LYS A 717 -1.82 -28.17 14.52
C LYS A 717 -0.78 -29.28 14.35
N THR A 718 -1.23 -30.50 14.08
CA THR A 718 -0.36 -31.65 13.82
C THR A 718 0.19 -31.64 12.39
N THR A 719 -0.66 -31.32 11.41
CA THR A 719 -0.33 -31.33 9.98
C THR A 719 0.60 -30.17 9.59
N TRP A 720 0.36 -28.98 10.14
CA TRP A 720 1.06 -27.73 9.80
C TRP A 720 1.81 -27.13 11.00
N LYS A 721 2.35 -27.99 11.87
CA LYS A 721 2.98 -27.59 13.15
C LYS A 721 4.07 -26.51 13.02
N ASP A 722 4.76 -26.46 11.87
CA ASP A 722 5.89 -25.54 11.59
C ASP A 722 5.46 -24.31 10.77
N ASP A 723 4.15 -24.17 10.47
CA ASP A 723 3.60 -23.05 9.70
C ASP A 723 3.02 -21.96 10.62
N PRO A 724 3.61 -20.74 10.63
CA PRO A 724 3.22 -19.69 11.57
C PRO A 724 1.81 -19.14 11.31
N ASP A 725 1.34 -19.20 10.06
CA ASP A 725 0.06 -18.64 9.65
C ASP A 725 -1.07 -19.61 9.97
N VAL A 726 -0.83 -20.93 9.85
CA VAL A 726 -1.78 -21.93 10.37
C VAL A 726 -1.84 -21.89 11.91
N GLN A 727 -0.72 -21.64 12.61
CA GLN A 727 -0.74 -21.38 14.06
C GLN A 727 -1.59 -20.15 14.42
N ILE A 728 -1.46 -19.06 13.66
CA ILE A 728 -2.32 -17.87 13.80
C ILE A 728 -3.79 -18.22 13.53
N ALA A 729 -4.09 -18.99 12.48
CA ALA A 729 -5.44 -19.44 12.15
C ALA A 729 -6.08 -20.22 13.31
N ILE A 730 -5.33 -21.17 13.88
CA ILE A 730 -5.75 -21.98 15.03
C ILE A 730 -6.06 -21.07 16.22
N GLY A 731 -5.12 -20.20 16.60
CA GLY A 731 -5.30 -19.31 17.76
C GLY A 731 -6.47 -18.32 17.59
N VAL A 732 -6.71 -17.79 16.39
CA VAL A 732 -7.88 -16.95 16.09
C VAL A 732 -9.19 -17.74 16.28
N GLN A 733 -9.25 -18.97 15.75
CA GLN A 733 -10.43 -19.82 15.87
C GLN A 733 -10.65 -20.32 17.31
N GLU A 734 -9.60 -20.66 18.06
CA GLU A 734 -9.72 -21.02 19.48
C GLU A 734 -10.24 -19.86 20.34
N VAL A 735 -9.92 -18.59 20.01
CA VAL A 735 -10.50 -17.41 20.68
C VAL A 735 -11.99 -17.21 20.33
N ALA A 736 -12.47 -17.72 19.20
CA ALA A 736 -13.90 -17.76 18.88
C ALA A 736 -14.65 -18.89 19.64
N LEU A 737 -13.94 -19.96 20.02
CA LEU A 737 -14.45 -21.02 20.88
C LEU A 737 -14.49 -20.61 22.37
N GLU A 738 -15.09 -21.47 23.21
CA GLU A 738 -15.42 -21.15 24.60
C GLU A 738 -14.20 -20.97 25.54
N PRO A 739 -14.37 -20.34 26.72
CA PRO A 739 -13.26 -19.84 27.54
C PRO A 739 -12.18 -20.85 27.99
N GLY A 740 -12.44 -22.15 27.90
CA GLY A 740 -11.54 -23.20 28.39
C GLY A 740 -10.20 -23.30 27.66
N LYS A 741 -10.08 -22.73 26.45
CA LYS A 741 -8.89 -22.81 25.59
C LYS A 741 -8.17 -21.47 25.35
N LEU A 742 -8.62 -20.38 25.98
CA LEU A 742 -8.07 -19.04 25.74
C LEU A 742 -6.58 -18.87 26.10
N ALA A 743 -6.02 -19.72 26.97
CA ALA A 743 -4.59 -19.69 27.29
C ALA A 743 -3.75 -20.28 26.16
N ASP A 744 -4.07 -21.51 25.75
CA ASP A 744 -3.49 -22.21 24.59
C ASP A 744 -3.52 -21.32 23.34
N ALA A 745 -4.67 -20.67 23.08
CA ALA A 745 -4.84 -19.76 21.95
C ALA A 745 -3.93 -18.52 22.00
N VAL A 746 -3.67 -17.96 23.18
CA VAL A 746 -2.73 -16.85 23.37
C VAL A 746 -1.30 -17.32 23.10
N ASP A 747 -0.94 -18.52 23.54
CA ASP A 747 0.38 -19.09 23.31
C ASP A 747 0.60 -19.42 21.83
N ASP A 748 -0.40 -19.96 21.13
CA ASP A 748 -0.35 -20.23 19.68
C ASP A 748 -0.25 -18.96 18.83
N LEU A 749 -1.02 -17.92 19.15
CA LEU A 749 -0.91 -16.60 18.49
C LEU A 749 0.50 -15.99 18.70
N GLN A 750 1.05 -16.11 19.91
CA GLN A 750 2.42 -15.65 20.20
C GLN A 750 3.50 -16.52 19.52
N ALA A 751 3.26 -17.83 19.37
CA ALA A 751 4.16 -18.74 18.68
C ALA A 751 4.19 -18.42 17.17
N GLY A 752 3.03 -18.25 16.54
CA GLY A 752 2.92 -17.88 15.13
C GLY A 752 3.61 -16.56 14.82
N LEU A 753 3.39 -15.52 15.64
CA LEU A 753 4.11 -14.24 15.53
C LEU A 753 5.64 -14.39 15.64
N ARG A 754 6.16 -15.29 16.51
CA ARG A 754 7.60 -15.52 16.69
C ARG A 754 8.23 -16.37 15.58
N ALA A 755 7.47 -17.32 15.03
CA ALA A 755 7.88 -18.21 13.96
C ALA A 755 7.77 -17.56 12.57
N GLY A 756 6.90 -16.55 12.42
CA GLY A 756 6.69 -15.76 11.21
C GLY A 756 8.00 -15.24 10.61
N ARG A 757 8.31 -15.66 9.38
CA ARG A 757 9.53 -15.24 8.67
C ARG A 757 9.30 -13.98 7.83
N PRO A 758 10.17 -12.97 7.90
CA PRO A 758 10.20 -11.84 6.97
C PRO A 758 10.02 -12.25 5.50
N GLY A 759 9.05 -11.64 4.82
CA GLY A 759 9.13 -11.48 3.37
C GLY A 759 10.27 -10.50 3.04
N ARG A 760 11.06 -10.80 2.00
CA ARG A 760 12.16 -9.93 1.52
C ARG A 760 11.63 -8.65 0.87
N GLU A 761 10.41 -8.69 0.31
CA GLU A 761 9.69 -7.56 -0.26
C GLU A 761 8.59 -7.09 0.68
N THR A 762 8.88 -6.03 1.44
CA THR A 762 7.95 -5.42 2.41
C THR A 762 7.05 -4.36 1.78
N THR A 763 6.71 -4.51 0.50
CA THR A 763 5.88 -3.56 -0.27
C THR A 763 4.43 -4.00 -0.40
N THR A 764 4.12 -5.30 -0.29
CA THR A 764 2.74 -5.77 -0.15
C THR A 764 2.28 -5.61 1.31
N GLY A 765 1.05 -5.12 1.52
CA GLY A 765 0.57 -4.68 2.83
C GLY A 765 0.24 -5.81 3.82
N ASP A 766 0.35 -7.06 3.40
CA ASP A 766 -0.36 -8.21 3.96
C ASP A 766 0.05 -8.51 5.41
N ARG A 767 1.33 -8.30 5.74
CA ARG A 767 1.87 -8.49 7.09
C ARG A 767 1.28 -7.57 8.15
N HIS A 768 0.89 -6.35 7.78
CA HIS A 768 0.25 -5.40 8.71
C HIS A 768 -1.13 -5.90 9.11
N THR A 769 -1.94 -6.30 8.12
CA THR A 769 -3.28 -6.82 8.34
C THR A 769 -3.23 -8.06 9.23
N THR A 770 -2.25 -8.95 9.03
CA THR A 770 -1.98 -10.11 9.90
C THR A 770 -1.60 -9.70 11.31
N ALA A 771 -0.53 -8.91 11.49
CA ALA A 771 -0.03 -8.50 12.80
C ALA A 771 -1.10 -7.74 13.60
N SER A 772 -1.74 -6.74 12.99
CA SER A 772 -2.83 -5.96 13.60
C SER A 772 -3.97 -6.85 14.06
N SER A 773 -4.47 -7.76 13.22
CA SER A 773 -5.59 -8.63 13.62
C SER A 773 -5.19 -9.65 14.68
N VAL A 774 -3.95 -10.14 14.68
CA VAL A 774 -3.43 -10.99 15.77
C VAL A 774 -3.35 -10.21 17.08
N HIS A 775 -2.82 -8.98 17.08
CA HIS A 775 -2.77 -8.14 18.28
C HIS A 775 -4.18 -7.76 18.79
N GLN A 776 -5.15 -7.53 17.90
CA GLN A 776 -6.56 -7.33 18.28
C GLN A 776 -7.16 -8.59 18.91
N THR A 777 -6.85 -9.77 18.36
CA THR A 777 -7.30 -11.07 18.88
C THR A 777 -6.67 -11.37 20.24
N LEU A 778 -5.36 -11.16 20.39
CA LEU A 778 -4.63 -11.25 21.65
C LEU A 778 -5.21 -10.31 22.70
N ALA A 779 -5.46 -9.04 22.37
CA ALA A 779 -6.07 -8.07 23.28
C ALA A 779 -7.46 -8.54 23.76
N SER A 780 -8.27 -9.10 22.85
CA SER A 780 -9.58 -9.67 23.16
C SER A 780 -9.48 -10.89 24.09
N ALA A 781 -8.58 -11.83 23.79
CA ALA A 781 -8.34 -13.05 24.58
C ALA A 781 -7.81 -12.73 25.98
N LEU A 782 -6.78 -11.88 26.08
CA LEU A 782 -6.18 -11.43 27.34
C LEU A 782 -7.20 -10.68 28.22
N ARG A 783 -8.09 -9.87 27.62
CA ARG A 783 -9.20 -9.24 28.33
C ARG A 783 -10.18 -10.27 28.89
N ARG A 784 -10.56 -11.31 28.12
CA ARG A 784 -11.43 -12.41 28.58
C ARG A 784 -10.77 -13.23 29.70
N LEU A 785 -9.46 -13.45 29.62
CA LEU A 785 -8.62 -14.09 30.66
C LEU A 785 -8.40 -13.23 31.91
N ARG A 786 -8.90 -11.98 31.96
CA ARG A 786 -8.63 -11.00 33.04
C ARG A 786 -7.13 -10.71 33.24
N ARG A 787 -6.38 -10.62 32.13
CA ARG A 787 -4.97 -10.17 32.06
C ARG A 787 -4.92 -8.73 31.46
N PRO A 788 -5.47 -7.71 32.16
CA PRO A 788 -5.78 -6.41 31.55
C PRO A 788 -4.55 -5.58 31.22
N SER A 789 -3.42 -5.75 31.92
CA SER A 789 -2.16 -5.07 31.63
C SER A 789 -1.54 -5.55 30.32
N GLU A 790 -1.65 -6.85 30.04
CA GLU A 790 -1.13 -7.43 28.80
C GLU A 790 -2.05 -7.06 27.62
N ALA A 791 -3.38 -7.08 27.83
CA ALA A 791 -4.33 -6.57 26.85
C ALA A 791 -4.10 -5.07 26.52
N ALA A 792 -3.73 -4.25 27.51
CA ALA A 792 -3.36 -2.86 27.31
C ALA A 792 -2.10 -2.72 26.43
N HIS A 793 -1.07 -3.51 26.69
CA HIS A 793 0.15 -3.53 25.87
C HIS A 793 -0.13 -3.93 24.40
N GLN A 794 -1.07 -4.87 24.16
CA GLN A 794 -1.49 -5.18 22.78
C GLN A 794 -2.19 -4.00 22.09
N TYR A 795 -3.02 -3.22 22.82
CA TYR A 795 -3.60 -1.99 22.26
C TYR A 795 -2.57 -0.89 22.03
N GLU A 796 -1.49 -0.83 22.81
CA GLU A 796 -0.39 0.12 22.60
C GLU A 796 0.39 -0.19 21.32
N ILE A 797 0.71 -1.47 21.06
CA ILE A 797 1.28 -1.94 19.78
C ILE A 797 0.37 -1.51 18.60
N LEU A 798 -0.93 -1.80 18.70
CA LEU A 798 -1.91 -1.46 17.67
C LEU A 798 -1.99 0.04 17.38
N LEU A 799 -1.99 0.88 18.42
CA LEU A 799 -1.99 2.34 18.23
C LEU A 799 -0.68 2.84 17.62
N GLU A 800 0.46 2.18 17.87
CA GLU A 800 1.74 2.55 17.25
C GLU A 800 1.88 2.08 15.79
N SER A 801 1.21 1.00 15.38
CA SER A 801 1.29 0.48 14.01
C SER A 801 0.20 0.95 13.04
N VAL A 802 -0.84 1.62 13.55
CA VAL A 802 -2.03 2.02 12.78
C VAL A 802 -1.73 2.99 11.62
N ARG A 803 -2.38 2.76 10.48
CA ARG A 803 -2.08 3.45 9.20
C ARG A 803 -3.08 4.53 8.79
N ASP A 804 -4.30 4.48 9.32
CA ASP A 804 -5.37 5.47 9.08
C ASP A 804 -6.13 5.81 10.38
N GLY A 805 -6.90 6.90 10.36
CA GLY A 805 -7.63 7.40 11.53
C GLY A 805 -8.86 6.58 11.94
N ASP A 806 -9.47 5.84 11.02
CA ASP A 806 -10.68 5.05 11.28
C ASP A 806 -10.35 3.74 11.99
N ALA A 807 -9.28 3.08 11.55
CA ALA A 807 -8.66 1.98 12.27
C ALA A 807 -8.22 2.43 13.67
N GLU A 808 -7.61 3.63 13.79
CA GLU A 808 -7.20 4.14 15.11
C GLU A 808 -8.41 4.40 16.00
N LEU A 809 -9.51 4.94 15.48
CA LEU A 809 -10.76 5.13 16.23
C LEU A 809 -11.32 3.80 16.74
N GLY A 810 -11.28 2.74 15.94
CA GLY A 810 -11.67 1.40 16.35
C GLY A 810 -10.80 0.85 17.49
N ILE A 811 -9.48 0.96 17.35
CA ILE A 811 -8.49 0.50 18.35
C ILE A 811 -8.62 1.32 19.65
N ALA A 812 -8.62 2.64 19.56
CA ALA A 812 -8.68 3.57 20.69
C ALA A 812 -10.00 3.44 21.49
N ARG A 813 -11.15 3.23 20.82
CA ARG A 813 -12.42 2.93 21.51
C ARG A 813 -12.35 1.63 22.30
N ASN A 814 -11.76 0.58 21.74
CA ASN A 814 -11.59 -0.70 22.44
C ASN A 814 -10.63 -0.58 23.64
N TYR A 815 -9.53 0.16 23.48
CA TYR A 815 -8.61 0.45 24.60
C TYR A 815 -9.29 1.29 25.69
N LEU A 816 -10.05 2.33 25.33
CA LEU A 816 -10.84 3.13 26.27
C LEU A 816 -11.80 2.27 27.09
N ILE A 817 -12.51 1.32 26.46
CA ILE A 817 -13.42 0.41 27.17
C ILE A 817 -12.67 -0.42 28.22
N LEU A 818 -11.47 -0.89 27.91
CA LEU A 818 -10.60 -1.59 28.86
C LEU A 818 -10.18 -0.67 30.03
N LEU A 819 -9.74 0.55 29.74
CA LEU A 819 -9.29 1.52 30.75
C LEU A 819 -10.43 2.05 31.64
N ILE A 820 -11.63 2.25 31.09
CA ILE A 820 -12.86 2.56 31.85
C ILE A 820 -13.18 1.41 32.82
N GLY A 821 -13.07 0.16 32.37
CA GLY A 821 -13.26 -1.02 33.22
C GLY A 821 -12.29 -1.08 34.40
N GLN A 822 -11.05 -0.61 34.21
CA GLN A 822 -10.04 -0.47 35.26
C GLN A 822 -10.21 0.80 36.12
N LYS A 823 -11.02 1.78 35.67
CA LYS A 823 -11.05 3.17 36.20
C LYS A 823 -9.67 3.85 36.19
N ASN A 824 -8.85 3.57 35.19
CA ASN A 824 -7.47 4.07 35.10
C ASN A 824 -7.43 5.51 34.54
N VAL A 825 -7.81 6.48 35.37
CA VAL A 825 -7.89 7.91 34.99
C VAL A 825 -6.59 8.45 34.35
N PRO A 826 -5.38 8.19 34.87
CA PRO A 826 -4.14 8.67 34.23
C PRO A 826 -3.94 8.12 32.82
N ALA A 827 -4.23 6.83 32.59
CA ALA A 827 -4.11 6.24 31.26
C ALA A 827 -5.15 6.77 30.27
N ILE A 828 -6.39 7.04 30.71
CA ILE A 828 -7.42 7.66 29.86
C ILE A 828 -6.99 9.09 29.47
N ALA A 829 -6.50 9.89 30.43
CA ALA A 829 -6.01 11.24 30.15
C ALA A 829 -4.78 11.22 29.21
N ALA A 830 -3.86 10.27 29.39
CA ALA A 830 -2.71 10.08 28.50
C ALA A 830 -3.15 9.69 27.08
N LEU A 831 -4.11 8.76 26.94
CA LEU A 831 -4.65 8.34 25.65
C LEU A 831 -5.34 9.51 24.92
N MET A 832 -6.19 10.30 25.58
CA MET A 832 -6.76 11.51 24.96
C MET A 832 -5.69 12.52 24.54
N THR A 833 -4.66 12.71 25.37
CA THR A 833 -3.52 13.60 25.08
C THR A 833 -2.67 13.10 23.90
N ARG A 834 -2.66 11.78 23.64
CA ARG A 834 -2.07 11.18 22.45
C ARG A 834 -2.93 11.44 21.21
N LEU A 835 -4.22 11.10 21.24
CA LEU A 835 -5.10 11.17 20.06
C LEU A 835 -5.15 12.59 19.44
N VAL A 836 -5.13 13.66 20.25
CA VAL A 836 -5.07 15.04 19.74
C VAL A 836 -3.74 15.43 19.07
N ARG A 837 -2.68 14.61 19.20
CA ARG A 837 -1.36 14.77 18.54
C ARG A 837 -1.21 13.92 17.28
N GLU A 838 -2.14 13.00 17.01
CA GLU A 838 -2.02 12.09 15.86
C GLU A 838 -2.15 12.87 14.55
N PRO A 839 -1.16 12.85 13.63
CA PRO A 839 -0.99 13.83 12.54
C PRO A 839 -1.97 13.72 11.37
N TRP A 840 -3.10 13.03 11.55
CA TRP A 840 -4.20 12.90 10.59
C TRP A 840 -4.71 14.24 10.04
N PRO A 841 -5.45 14.22 8.92
CA PRO A 841 -6.32 15.33 8.52
C PRO A 841 -7.19 15.82 9.68
N TYR A 842 -7.54 17.10 9.65
CA TYR A 842 -8.20 17.74 10.80
C TYR A 842 -9.56 17.11 11.09
N SER A 843 -10.36 16.82 10.06
CA SER A 843 -11.62 16.07 10.15
C SER A 843 -11.44 14.73 10.88
N SER A 844 -10.60 13.84 10.36
CA SER A 844 -10.35 12.52 10.96
C SER A 844 -9.85 12.63 12.42
N ALA A 845 -8.98 13.60 12.73
CA ALA A 845 -8.54 13.84 14.11
C ALA A 845 -9.66 14.40 15.02
N ARG A 846 -10.54 15.26 14.48
CA ARG A 846 -11.70 15.82 15.17
C ARG A 846 -12.68 14.71 15.53
N ASP A 847 -13.03 13.86 14.57
CA ASP A 847 -13.95 12.73 14.71
C ASP A 847 -13.41 11.64 15.64
N LEU A 848 -12.11 11.34 15.53
CA LEU A 848 -11.38 10.43 16.41
C LEU A 848 -11.55 10.84 17.89
N VAL A 849 -11.30 12.11 18.18
CA VAL A 849 -11.34 12.63 19.56
C VAL A 849 -12.77 12.90 20.03
N ASP A 850 -13.70 13.37 19.19
CA ASP A 850 -15.11 13.53 19.57
C ASP A 850 -15.78 12.18 19.87
N GLY A 851 -15.56 11.17 19.03
CA GLY A 851 -16.08 9.83 19.26
C GLY A 851 -15.58 9.23 20.58
N PHE A 852 -14.34 9.54 20.96
CA PHE A 852 -13.74 9.16 22.24
C PHE A 852 -14.33 9.97 23.40
N ALA A 853 -14.36 11.30 23.29
CA ALA A 853 -14.84 12.22 24.30
C ALA A 853 -16.33 12.01 24.63
N LEU A 854 -17.16 11.78 23.61
CA LEU A 854 -18.59 11.47 23.78
C LEU A 854 -18.80 10.13 24.52
N THR A 855 -17.99 9.11 24.21
CA THR A 855 -18.02 7.81 24.89
C THR A 855 -17.63 7.95 26.38
N LEU A 856 -16.68 8.84 26.69
CA LEU A 856 -16.27 9.11 28.05
C LEU A 856 -17.27 10.00 28.81
N ALA A 857 -17.82 11.04 28.19
CA ALA A 857 -18.82 11.94 28.77
C ALA A 857 -20.06 11.21 29.29
N GLN A 858 -20.47 10.13 28.62
CA GLN A 858 -21.55 9.22 29.07
C GLN A 858 -21.24 8.49 30.39
N ARG A 859 -20.01 8.57 30.93
CA ARG A 859 -19.58 7.95 32.19
C ARG A 859 -19.59 8.91 33.40
N GLY A 860 -20.07 10.14 33.23
CA GLY A 860 -20.36 11.05 34.35
C GLY A 860 -19.12 11.41 35.17
N SER A 861 -19.06 10.95 36.42
CA SER A 861 -17.96 11.26 37.35
C SER A 861 -16.57 10.90 36.82
N LEU A 862 -16.43 9.77 36.11
CA LEU A 862 -15.14 9.37 35.52
C LEU A 862 -14.64 10.39 34.49
N ALA A 863 -15.52 11.04 33.74
CA ALA A 863 -15.14 12.09 32.80
C ALA A 863 -14.65 13.35 33.54
N ILE A 864 -15.28 13.70 34.66
CA ILE A 864 -14.87 14.84 35.51
C ILE A 864 -13.49 14.58 36.15
N ASP A 865 -13.23 13.34 36.57
CA ASP A 865 -11.91 12.93 37.08
C ASP A 865 -10.83 13.03 35.98
N VAL A 866 -11.15 12.64 34.74
CA VAL A 866 -10.25 12.79 33.59
C VAL A 866 -10.02 14.25 33.20
N VAL A 867 -11.06 15.09 33.17
CA VAL A 867 -10.91 16.56 32.99
C VAL A 867 -9.99 17.14 34.07
N THR A 868 -10.13 16.69 35.32
CA THR A 868 -9.26 17.13 36.43
C THR A 868 -7.80 16.69 36.21
N ALA A 869 -7.56 15.48 35.73
CA ALA A 869 -6.22 14.98 35.39
C ALA A 869 -5.60 15.74 34.20
N LEU A 870 -6.39 16.06 33.17
CA LEU A 870 -5.95 16.88 32.03
C LEU A 870 -5.63 18.32 32.46
N ARG A 871 -6.41 18.90 33.38
CA ARG A 871 -6.17 20.24 33.93
C ARG A 871 -4.90 20.36 34.77
N ALA A 872 -4.47 19.26 35.38
CA ALA A 872 -3.31 19.20 36.28
C ALA A 872 -1.95 19.22 35.56
N THR A 873 -1.93 19.24 34.23
CA THR A 873 -0.71 19.26 33.40
C THR A 873 -0.65 20.52 32.54
N ASP A 874 0.56 21.04 32.34
CA ASP A 874 0.85 22.18 31.46
C ASP A 874 1.04 21.76 29.98
N ASN A 875 0.76 20.49 29.65
CA ASN A 875 0.87 19.98 28.28
C ASN A 875 -0.19 20.64 27.36
N PRO A 876 0.21 21.35 26.28
CA PRO A 876 -0.75 22.00 25.38
C PRO A 876 -1.76 21.03 24.74
N ALA A 877 -1.37 19.77 24.51
CA ALA A 877 -2.27 18.73 24.02
C ALA A 877 -3.32 18.33 25.07
N ALA A 878 -3.00 18.38 26.36
CA ALA A 878 -3.98 18.09 27.40
C ALA A 878 -5.08 19.18 27.44
N ARG A 879 -4.78 20.44 27.09
CA ARG A 879 -5.76 21.53 26.97
C ARG A 879 -6.71 21.36 25.79
N LEU A 880 -6.22 20.83 24.67
CA LEU A 880 -7.06 20.41 23.54
C LEU A 880 -8.01 19.29 23.93
N ALA A 881 -7.47 18.21 24.52
CA ALA A 881 -8.26 17.09 25.02
C ALA A 881 -9.27 17.51 26.10
N GLU A 882 -8.90 18.42 27.00
CA GLU A 882 -9.78 19.02 28.02
C GLU A 882 -10.97 19.73 27.36
N THR A 883 -10.69 20.59 26.39
CA THR A 883 -11.73 21.40 25.73
C THR A 883 -12.73 20.54 24.97
N GLN A 884 -12.26 19.54 24.22
CA GLN A 884 -13.12 18.61 23.48
C GLN A 884 -13.94 17.73 24.43
N LEU A 885 -13.38 17.34 25.59
CA LEU A 885 -14.13 16.62 26.62
C LEU A 885 -15.19 17.49 27.31
N ASP A 886 -14.89 18.75 27.63
CA ASP A 886 -15.88 19.71 28.16
C ASP A 886 -17.00 19.98 27.14
N GLN A 887 -16.70 20.07 25.83
CA GLN A 887 -17.69 20.18 24.76
C GLN A 887 -18.61 18.95 24.70
N ALA A 888 -18.04 17.74 24.72
CA ALA A 888 -18.81 16.49 24.73
C ALA A 888 -19.67 16.35 26.00
N LEU A 889 -19.15 16.77 27.15
CA LEU A 889 -19.89 16.85 28.41
C LEU A 889 -21.06 17.84 28.31
N LEU A 890 -20.88 18.99 27.66
CA LEU A 890 -21.95 19.96 27.45
C LEU A 890 -23.06 19.37 26.56
N GLN A 891 -22.69 18.72 25.45
CA GLN A 891 -23.64 18.07 24.54
C GLN A 891 -24.48 16.99 25.25
N VAL A 892 -23.83 16.11 26.03
CA VAL A 892 -24.52 15.08 26.82
C VAL A 892 -25.41 15.72 27.88
N ALA A 893 -24.94 16.75 28.59
CA ALA A 893 -25.74 17.43 29.60
C ALA A 893 -26.96 18.14 29.00
N GLN A 894 -26.84 18.77 27.84
CA GLN A 894 -27.97 19.38 27.11
C GLN A 894 -29.00 18.33 26.70
N ALA A 895 -28.56 17.19 26.14
CA ALA A 895 -29.45 16.08 25.78
C ALA A 895 -30.19 15.50 27.01
N VAL A 896 -29.50 15.35 28.14
CA VAL A 896 -30.11 14.90 29.41
C VAL A 896 -31.08 15.97 29.96
N ALA A 897 -30.74 17.25 29.91
CA ALA A 897 -31.61 18.34 30.37
C ALA A 897 -32.90 18.50 29.53
N ALA A 898 -32.82 18.20 28.23
CA ALA A 898 -33.95 18.20 27.31
C ALA A 898 -34.91 17.01 27.51
N ALA A 899 -34.51 15.96 28.23
CA ALA A 899 -35.35 14.80 28.47
C ALA A 899 -36.62 15.17 29.29
N PRO A 900 -37.82 14.66 28.94
CA PRO A 900 -39.08 15.07 29.60
C PRO A 900 -39.15 14.84 31.12
N LYS A 901 -38.29 13.96 31.66
CA LYS A 901 -38.19 13.62 33.09
C LYS A 901 -36.89 14.10 33.75
N ALA A 902 -36.16 15.02 33.12
CA ALA A 902 -34.92 15.57 33.68
C ALA A 902 -35.17 16.26 35.03
N THR A 903 -34.33 15.96 36.03
CA THR A 903 -34.38 16.57 37.36
C THR A 903 -34.01 18.05 37.30
N ALA A 904 -34.36 18.82 38.34
CA ALA A 904 -33.96 20.23 38.43
C ALA A 904 -32.42 20.39 38.39
N GLU A 905 -31.70 19.46 39.01
CA GLU A 905 -30.23 19.37 38.97
C GLU A 905 -29.73 19.14 37.54
N ALA A 906 -30.26 18.11 36.85
CA ALA A 906 -29.89 17.81 35.46
C ALA A 906 -30.16 18.96 34.49
N LYS A 907 -31.18 19.80 34.77
CA LYS A 907 -31.46 21.03 34.01
C LYS A 907 -30.51 22.19 34.31
N ALA A 908 -29.87 22.19 35.48
CA ALA A 908 -28.87 23.19 35.86
C ALA A 908 -27.45 22.83 35.37
N THR A 909 -27.15 21.53 35.23
CA THR A 909 -25.83 21.03 34.80
C THR A 909 -25.26 21.70 33.54
N PRO A 910 -26.01 21.90 32.43
CA PRO A 910 -25.48 22.51 31.21
C PRO A 910 -24.88 23.90 31.42
N ALA A 911 -25.44 24.73 32.30
CA ALA A 911 -24.91 26.07 32.56
C ALA A 911 -23.55 26.03 33.28
N SER A 912 -23.33 25.04 34.15
CA SER A 912 -22.05 24.85 34.83
C SER A 912 -20.95 24.36 33.87
N ILE A 913 -21.28 23.45 32.95
CA ILE A 913 -20.33 22.93 31.96
C ILE A 913 -20.07 23.95 30.86
N ALA A 914 -21.06 24.74 30.43
CA ALA A 914 -20.86 25.83 29.47
C ALA A 914 -19.82 26.84 29.98
N LYS A 915 -19.78 27.12 31.29
CA LYS A 915 -18.73 27.94 31.89
C LYS A 915 -17.35 27.25 31.86
N ALA A 916 -17.30 25.93 32.01
CA ALA A 916 -16.05 25.17 31.85
C ALA A 916 -15.52 25.23 30.41
N VAL A 917 -16.40 25.06 29.40
CA VAL A 917 -16.07 25.21 27.97
C VAL A 917 -15.51 26.59 27.65
N VAL A 918 -16.10 27.67 28.18
CA VAL A 918 -15.54 29.03 28.00
C VAL A 918 -14.12 29.12 28.58
N ASN A 919 -13.92 28.66 29.82
CA ASN A 919 -12.59 28.70 30.45
C ASN A 919 -11.54 27.85 29.70
N SER A 920 -11.92 26.70 29.12
CA SER A 920 -11.00 25.84 28.37
C SER A 920 -10.71 26.38 26.97
N MET A 921 -11.70 27.00 26.30
CA MET A 921 -11.49 27.78 25.07
C MET A 921 -10.54 28.96 25.29
N ASP A 922 -10.69 29.75 26.36
CA ASP A 922 -9.76 30.84 26.70
C ASP A 922 -8.32 30.32 26.86
N ALA A 923 -8.15 29.12 27.42
CA ALA A 923 -6.84 28.47 27.55
C ALA A 923 -6.26 27.97 26.20
N LEU A 924 -7.10 27.66 25.21
CA LEU A 924 -6.64 27.27 23.87
C LEU A 924 -5.96 28.39 23.10
N GLU A 925 -6.24 29.67 23.39
CA GLU A 925 -5.57 30.78 22.70
C GLU A 925 -4.04 30.70 22.82
N ALA A 926 -3.53 30.29 23.98
CA ALA A 926 -2.09 30.11 24.21
C ALA A 926 -1.53 28.92 23.42
N VAL A 927 -2.33 27.88 23.20
CA VAL A 927 -1.97 26.71 22.37
C VAL A 927 -1.95 27.10 20.88
N ALA A 928 -2.96 27.84 20.42
CA ALA A 928 -3.07 28.36 19.05
C ALA A 928 -1.94 29.33 18.67
N LYS A 929 -1.33 30.00 19.66
CA LYS A 929 -0.16 30.88 19.51
C LYS A 929 1.17 30.15 19.80
N GLY A 930 1.12 28.83 20.00
CA GLY A 930 2.24 27.98 20.40
C GLY A 930 3.27 27.70 19.29
N ARG A 931 4.37 27.03 19.69
CA ARG A 931 5.44 26.61 18.76
C ARG A 931 5.16 25.28 18.06
N ASP A 932 4.40 24.39 18.69
CA ASP A 932 3.95 23.14 18.10
C ASP A 932 2.87 23.46 17.06
N LYS A 933 3.21 23.39 15.77
CA LYS A 933 2.33 23.81 14.69
C LYS A 933 1.12 22.90 14.53
N LEU A 934 1.24 21.61 14.81
CA LEU A 934 0.09 20.70 14.75
C LEU A 934 -0.94 21.06 15.84
N LEU A 935 -0.48 21.25 17.08
CA LEU A 935 -1.38 21.63 18.18
C LEU A 935 -1.90 23.07 18.02
N ALA A 936 -1.08 23.99 17.52
CA ALA A 936 -1.50 25.36 17.25
C ALA A 936 -2.58 25.43 16.17
N GLY A 937 -2.43 24.68 15.08
CA GLY A 937 -3.41 24.61 14.01
C GLY A 937 -4.75 24.04 14.49
N ARG A 938 -4.72 22.98 15.29
CA ARG A 938 -5.91 22.34 15.89
C ARG A 938 -6.62 23.23 16.90
N ALA A 939 -5.86 23.92 17.77
CA ALA A 939 -6.44 24.88 18.71
C ALA A 939 -7.09 26.07 17.99
N ALA A 940 -6.43 26.59 16.95
CA ALA A 940 -7.00 27.65 16.12
C ALA A 940 -8.27 27.18 15.38
N ALA A 941 -8.30 25.96 14.85
CA ALA A 941 -9.49 25.41 14.21
C ALA A 941 -10.68 25.26 15.17
N LEU A 942 -10.49 24.74 16.39
CA LEU A 942 -11.53 24.66 17.42
C LEU A 942 -12.03 26.05 17.88
N LEU A 943 -11.12 27.02 18.03
CA LEU A 943 -11.46 28.41 18.33
C LEU A 943 -12.29 29.03 17.20
N ALA A 944 -11.97 28.71 15.94
CA ALA A 944 -12.74 29.15 14.79
C ALA A 944 -14.12 28.51 14.72
N GLU A 945 -14.26 27.20 14.99
CA GLU A 945 -15.57 26.51 15.08
C GLU A 945 -16.46 27.19 16.12
N ASN A 946 -15.91 27.49 17.30
CA ASN A 946 -16.62 28.21 18.35
C ASN A 946 -17.01 29.65 17.90
N ALA A 947 -16.11 30.38 17.24
CA ALA A 947 -16.40 31.69 16.67
C ALA A 947 -17.47 31.65 15.57
N LEU A 948 -17.46 30.64 14.70
CA LEU A 948 -18.51 30.41 13.69
C LEU A 948 -19.88 30.15 14.33
N SER A 949 -19.95 29.29 15.36
CA SER A 949 -21.19 28.99 16.08
C SER A 949 -21.77 30.19 16.85
N THR A 950 -20.94 31.19 17.15
CA THR A 950 -21.33 32.44 17.82
C THR A 950 -21.44 33.64 16.86
N HIS A 951 -21.39 33.38 15.54
CA HIS A 951 -21.45 34.37 14.46
C HIS A 951 -20.34 35.45 14.47
N GLN A 952 -19.20 35.15 15.09
CA GLN A 952 -18.02 36.03 15.17
C GLN A 952 -17.09 35.80 13.97
N PHE A 953 -17.59 36.04 12.75
CA PHE A 953 -16.95 35.59 11.51
C PHE A 953 -15.54 36.13 11.29
N ASP A 954 -15.24 37.39 11.64
CA ASP A 954 -13.88 37.95 11.52
C ASP A 954 -12.88 37.24 12.44
N GLN A 955 -13.30 36.84 13.64
CA GLN A 955 -12.46 36.04 14.54
C GLN A 955 -12.24 34.63 14.00
N ALA A 956 -13.29 34.01 13.46
CA ALA A 956 -13.19 32.71 12.82
C ALA A 956 -12.20 32.73 11.64
N ILE A 957 -12.24 33.77 10.79
CA ILE A 957 -11.29 33.97 9.68
C ILE A 957 -9.86 34.06 10.21
N ASN A 958 -9.60 34.90 11.23
CA ASN A 958 -8.25 35.06 11.81
C ASN A 958 -7.70 33.73 12.38
N TRP A 959 -8.55 32.97 13.08
CA TRP A 959 -8.15 31.66 13.61
C TRP A 959 -7.96 30.61 12.50
N LEU A 960 -8.81 30.60 11.47
CA LEU A 960 -8.67 29.69 10.32
C LEU A 960 -7.43 30.01 9.47
N GLN A 961 -7.01 31.28 9.38
CA GLN A 961 -5.72 31.63 8.78
C GLN A 961 -4.56 30.99 9.55
N ILE A 962 -4.55 31.08 10.88
CA ILE A 962 -3.53 30.42 11.74
C ILE A 962 -3.57 28.88 11.57
N ALA A 963 -4.77 28.30 11.44
CA ALA A 963 -4.95 26.88 11.21
C ALA A 963 -4.38 26.44 9.85
N VAL A 964 -4.71 27.17 8.77
CA VAL A 964 -4.21 26.91 7.42
C VAL A 964 -2.70 27.18 7.30
N ASP A 965 -2.14 28.21 7.94
CA ASP A 965 -0.70 28.47 7.94
C ASP A 965 0.09 27.37 8.68
N SER A 966 -0.53 26.75 9.68
CA SER A 966 0.04 25.62 10.43
C SER A 966 -0.12 24.29 9.69
N GLU A 967 -1.24 24.10 9.00
CA GLU A 967 -1.58 22.92 8.22
C GLU A 967 -1.84 23.23 6.72
N PRO A 968 -0.84 23.74 5.97
CA PRO A 968 -1.03 24.28 4.62
C PRO A 968 -1.65 23.34 3.57
N ARG A 969 -1.53 22.02 3.76
CA ARG A 969 -2.04 21.00 2.83
C ARG A 969 -3.37 20.36 3.28
N ASN A 970 -3.98 20.88 4.34
CA ASN A 970 -5.24 20.37 4.87
C ASN A 970 -6.41 21.02 4.12
N LEU A 971 -7.16 20.20 3.36
CA LEU A 971 -8.28 20.63 2.54
C LEU A 971 -9.43 21.19 3.39
N ASP A 972 -9.80 20.49 4.46
CA ASP A 972 -10.92 20.85 5.34
C ASP A 972 -10.75 22.24 5.96
N LEU A 973 -9.54 22.55 6.45
CA LEU A 973 -9.24 23.86 7.04
C LEU A 973 -9.32 24.99 6.00
N ARG A 974 -8.97 24.73 4.74
CA ARG A 974 -9.11 25.70 3.63
C ARG A 974 -10.56 25.88 3.21
N LEU A 975 -11.36 24.82 3.21
CA LEU A 975 -12.80 24.87 2.95
C LEU A 975 -13.53 25.61 4.07
N ALA A 976 -13.17 25.35 5.33
CA ALA A 976 -13.68 26.09 6.48
C ALA A 976 -13.32 27.59 6.40
N LEU A 977 -12.09 27.93 6.00
CA LEU A 977 -11.67 29.33 5.76
C LEU A 977 -12.50 29.99 4.65
N ALA A 978 -12.71 29.29 3.52
CA ALA A 978 -13.55 29.79 2.43
C ALA A 978 -15.02 29.97 2.85
N ALA A 979 -15.56 29.05 3.65
CA ALA A 979 -16.89 29.15 4.23
C ALA A 979 -17.00 30.31 5.23
N ALA A 980 -15.98 30.55 6.06
CA ALA A 980 -15.93 31.69 6.97
C ALA A 980 -15.93 33.03 6.22
N TYR A 981 -15.13 33.16 5.15
CA TYR A 981 -15.19 34.33 4.26
C TYR A 981 -16.58 34.52 3.63
N ARG A 982 -17.22 33.43 3.17
CA ARG A 982 -18.58 33.48 2.61
C ARG A 982 -19.62 33.95 3.65
N LEU A 983 -19.54 33.45 4.89
CA LEU A 983 -20.42 33.85 6.00
C LEU A 983 -20.17 35.30 6.45
N ALA A 984 -18.93 35.78 6.38
CA ALA A 984 -18.57 37.19 6.56
C ALA A 984 -18.94 38.09 5.37
N ASN A 985 -19.55 37.55 4.31
CA ASN A 985 -19.87 38.26 3.06
C ASN A 985 -18.63 38.89 2.38
N GLN A 986 -17.50 38.19 2.41
CA GLN A 986 -16.22 38.55 1.79
C GLN A 986 -15.92 37.63 0.58
N PRO A 987 -16.60 37.79 -0.57
CA PRO A 987 -16.50 36.86 -1.70
C PRO A 987 -15.07 36.74 -2.25
N ASP A 988 -14.32 37.84 -2.32
CA ASP A 988 -12.94 37.83 -2.82
C ASP A 988 -12.00 36.97 -1.98
N GLY A 989 -12.19 36.94 -0.65
CA GLY A 989 -11.45 36.09 0.27
C GLY A 989 -11.75 34.60 0.04
N ALA A 990 -13.01 34.26 -0.21
CA ALA A 990 -13.43 32.89 -0.53
C ALA A 990 -12.96 32.44 -1.93
N ILE A 991 -12.99 33.33 -2.93
CA ILE A 991 -12.43 33.09 -4.27
C ILE A 991 -10.91 32.83 -4.17
N LYS A 992 -10.19 33.65 -3.39
CA LYS A 992 -8.77 33.43 -3.12
C LYS A 992 -8.55 32.06 -2.47
N ALA A 993 -9.28 31.74 -1.40
CA ALA A 993 -9.15 30.45 -0.71
C ALA A 993 -9.39 29.24 -1.63
N ARG A 994 -10.36 29.32 -2.56
CA ARG A 994 -10.56 28.31 -3.61
C ARG A 994 -9.35 28.20 -4.56
N ASN A 995 -8.80 29.32 -5.01
CA ASN A 995 -7.65 29.31 -5.90
C ASN A 995 -6.37 28.81 -5.18
N ASP A 996 -6.25 29.08 -3.88
CA ASP A 996 -5.21 28.51 -3.01
C ASP A 996 -5.36 26.97 -2.88
N ILE A 997 -6.58 26.44 -2.79
CA ILE A 997 -6.86 24.98 -2.84
C ILE A 997 -6.31 24.38 -4.15
N LEU A 998 -6.67 24.95 -5.31
CA LEU A 998 -6.30 24.43 -6.65
C LEU A 998 -4.83 24.64 -7.07
N SER A 999 -4.05 25.38 -6.28
CA SER A 999 -2.63 25.69 -6.51
C SER A 999 -1.70 24.92 -5.57
N ILE A 1000 -2.14 24.69 -4.33
CA ILE A 1000 -1.33 24.07 -3.26
C ILE A 1000 -1.53 22.56 -3.23
N LEU A 1001 -2.77 22.10 -3.39
CA LEU A 1001 -3.13 20.68 -3.35
C LEU A 1001 -2.96 20.01 -4.74
N PRO A 1002 -2.89 18.66 -4.80
CA PRO A 1002 -3.00 17.96 -6.07
C PRO A 1002 -4.36 18.24 -6.74
N ARG A 1003 -4.42 18.26 -8.07
CA ARG A 1003 -5.70 18.34 -8.80
C ARG A 1003 -6.28 16.94 -9.00
N ASP A 1004 -6.57 16.29 -7.88
CA ASP A 1004 -7.29 15.02 -7.76
C ASP A 1004 -8.81 15.23 -7.76
N ILE A 1005 -9.55 14.12 -7.67
CA ILE A 1005 -11.02 14.09 -7.75
C ILE A 1005 -11.64 14.95 -6.64
N GLU A 1006 -11.22 14.73 -5.39
CA GLU A 1006 -11.73 15.42 -4.21
C GLU A 1006 -11.44 16.93 -4.26
N THR A 1007 -10.21 17.32 -4.60
CA THR A 1007 -9.83 18.74 -4.67
C THR A 1007 -10.61 19.48 -5.75
N LEU A 1008 -10.82 18.86 -6.92
CA LEU A 1008 -11.62 19.42 -8.01
C LEU A 1008 -13.11 19.50 -7.65
N HIS A 1009 -13.65 18.44 -7.04
CA HIS A 1009 -15.04 18.35 -6.58
C HIS A 1009 -15.37 19.43 -5.55
N ARG A 1010 -14.56 19.57 -4.50
CA ARG A 1010 -14.74 20.61 -3.47
C ARG A 1010 -14.56 22.02 -4.03
N ALA A 1011 -13.62 22.23 -4.95
CA ALA A 1011 -13.47 23.51 -5.64
C ALA A 1011 -14.69 23.87 -6.52
N ALA A 1012 -15.37 22.86 -7.09
CA ALA A 1012 -16.61 23.06 -7.83
C ALA A 1012 -17.77 23.49 -6.93
N ILE A 1013 -18.03 22.76 -5.83
CA ILE A 1013 -19.05 23.11 -4.82
C ILE A 1013 -18.84 24.54 -4.33
N LEU A 1014 -17.60 24.88 -3.97
CA LEU A 1014 -17.25 26.24 -3.53
C LEU A 1014 -17.53 27.28 -4.62
N SER A 1015 -17.20 26.99 -5.89
CA SER A 1015 -17.49 27.88 -7.03
C SER A 1015 -18.99 28.10 -7.25
N GLY A 1016 -19.81 27.06 -7.08
CA GLY A 1016 -21.28 27.16 -7.12
C GLY A 1016 -21.81 28.08 -6.02
N SER A 1017 -21.35 27.89 -4.78
CA SER A 1017 -21.71 28.75 -3.65
C SER A 1017 -21.28 30.22 -3.82
N LEU A 1018 -20.23 30.46 -4.61
CA LEU A 1018 -19.72 31.79 -4.98
C LEU A 1018 -20.38 32.38 -6.23
N LYS A 1019 -21.41 31.71 -6.78
CA LYS A 1019 -22.15 32.11 -7.98
C LYS A 1019 -21.27 32.25 -9.22
N GLN A 1020 -20.30 31.34 -9.38
CA GLN A 1020 -19.45 31.22 -10.56
C GLN A 1020 -19.79 29.92 -11.31
N PRO A 1021 -20.94 29.87 -12.03
CA PRO A 1021 -21.46 28.63 -12.61
C PRO A 1021 -20.53 28.02 -13.68
N ASP A 1022 -19.84 28.84 -14.48
CA ASP A 1022 -18.83 28.36 -15.44
C ASP A 1022 -17.68 27.62 -14.76
N GLU A 1023 -17.15 28.17 -13.66
CA GLU A 1023 -16.07 27.56 -12.89
C GLU A 1023 -16.54 26.31 -12.15
N ALA A 1024 -17.75 26.34 -11.57
CA ALA A 1024 -18.37 25.17 -10.94
C ALA A 1024 -18.54 24.02 -11.95
N ALA A 1025 -19.14 24.29 -13.10
CA ALA A 1025 -19.32 23.29 -14.16
C ALA A 1025 -17.98 22.77 -14.68
N ARG A 1026 -16.98 23.64 -14.87
CA ARG A 1026 -15.64 23.25 -15.33
C ARG A 1026 -14.96 22.29 -14.35
N TYR A 1027 -14.87 22.64 -13.07
CA TYR A 1027 -14.17 21.79 -12.09
C TYR A 1027 -14.94 20.51 -11.78
N ALA A 1028 -16.28 20.55 -11.73
CA ALA A 1028 -17.08 19.35 -11.47
C ALA A 1028 -16.99 18.34 -12.62
N VAL A 1029 -17.05 18.79 -13.88
CA VAL A 1029 -16.85 17.91 -15.04
C VAL A 1029 -15.43 17.34 -15.08
N GLN A 1030 -14.40 18.12 -14.70
CA GLN A 1030 -13.03 17.58 -14.57
C GLN A 1030 -12.91 16.51 -13.47
N ALA A 1031 -13.56 16.72 -12.31
CA ALA A 1031 -13.60 15.73 -11.23
C ALA A 1031 -14.31 14.43 -11.68
N MET A 1032 -15.47 14.55 -12.32
CA MET A 1032 -16.25 13.43 -12.84
C MET A 1032 -15.47 12.65 -13.91
N ASN A 1033 -14.91 13.33 -14.91
CA ASN A 1033 -14.12 12.71 -15.97
C ASN A 1033 -12.90 11.96 -15.40
N LEU A 1034 -12.23 12.52 -14.38
CA LEU A 1034 -11.12 11.85 -13.71
C LEU A 1034 -11.58 10.61 -12.96
N ALA A 1035 -12.65 10.70 -12.17
CA ALA A 1035 -13.21 9.56 -11.43
C ALA A 1035 -13.64 8.41 -12.37
N GLN A 1036 -14.18 8.75 -13.54
CA GLN A 1036 -14.60 7.80 -14.58
C GLN A 1036 -13.50 6.86 -15.08
N VAL A 1037 -12.24 7.33 -15.13
CA VAL A 1037 -11.12 6.62 -15.78
C VAL A 1037 -9.96 6.28 -14.84
N THR A 1038 -9.85 6.93 -13.68
CA THR A 1038 -8.87 6.59 -12.64
C THR A 1038 -9.19 5.19 -12.10
N PRO A 1039 -8.32 4.17 -12.24
CA PRO A 1039 -8.64 2.78 -11.91
C PRO A 1039 -9.13 2.60 -10.47
N ASP A 1040 -8.43 3.24 -9.53
CA ASP A 1040 -8.59 3.19 -8.08
C ASP A 1040 -9.68 4.13 -7.51
N ALA A 1041 -10.33 4.95 -8.35
CA ALA A 1041 -11.45 5.77 -7.92
C ALA A 1041 -12.71 4.91 -7.67
N SER A 1042 -13.31 5.05 -6.49
CA SER A 1042 -14.51 4.28 -6.10
C SER A 1042 -15.78 4.75 -6.82
N PRO A 1043 -16.82 3.91 -6.91
CA PRO A 1043 -18.11 4.33 -7.47
C PRO A 1043 -18.74 5.52 -6.74
N VAL A 1044 -18.56 5.63 -5.42
CA VAL A 1044 -19.08 6.74 -4.61
C VAL A 1044 -18.39 8.06 -4.98
N GLN A 1045 -17.06 8.05 -5.17
CA GLN A 1045 -16.33 9.23 -5.65
C GLN A 1045 -16.77 9.68 -7.05
N LEU A 1046 -17.16 8.74 -7.92
CA LEU A 1046 -17.77 9.10 -9.20
C LEU A 1046 -19.17 9.71 -8.98
N GLU A 1047 -20.02 9.10 -8.17
CA GLU A 1047 -21.39 9.58 -7.92
C GLU A 1047 -21.40 11.00 -7.35
N ASP A 1048 -20.62 11.27 -6.29
CA ASP A 1048 -20.48 12.60 -5.69
C ASP A 1048 -20.02 13.65 -6.72
N ALA A 1049 -19.02 13.29 -7.54
CA ALA A 1049 -18.50 14.16 -8.59
C ALA A 1049 -19.51 14.36 -9.74
N ALA A 1050 -20.25 13.33 -10.10
CA ALA A 1050 -21.24 13.33 -11.18
C ALA A 1050 -22.50 14.10 -10.81
N ILE A 1051 -23.04 13.93 -9.59
CA ILE A 1051 -24.15 14.74 -9.06
C ILE A 1051 -23.73 16.21 -9.01
N THR A 1052 -22.52 16.49 -8.52
CA THR A 1052 -21.99 17.87 -8.47
C THR A 1052 -21.80 18.46 -9.87
N ALA A 1053 -21.40 17.64 -10.86
CA ALA A 1053 -21.33 18.05 -12.26
C ALA A 1053 -22.72 18.35 -12.82
N ALA A 1054 -23.71 17.49 -12.58
CA ALA A 1054 -25.07 17.68 -13.05
C ALA A 1054 -25.72 18.93 -12.43
N ARG A 1055 -25.61 19.12 -11.11
CA ARG A 1055 -26.03 20.35 -10.38
C ARG A 1055 -25.39 21.61 -10.98
N SER A 1056 -24.07 21.59 -11.18
CA SER A 1056 -23.32 22.74 -11.72
C SER A 1056 -23.65 23.03 -13.18
N LEU A 1057 -23.92 21.99 -13.98
CA LEU A 1057 -24.37 22.11 -15.37
C LEU A 1057 -25.80 22.65 -15.45
N PHE A 1058 -26.70 22.30 -14.53
CA PHE A 1058 -28.02 22.92 -14.40
C PHE A 1058 -27.92 24.41 -14.10
N ASP A 1059 -27.12 24.79 -13.10
CA ASP A 1059 -26.93 26.20 -12.73
C ASP A 1059 -26.17 26.99 -13.82
N ASN A 1060 -25.38 26.32 -14.69
CA ASN A 1060 -24.80 26.91 -15.90
C ASN A 1060 -25.65 26.75 -17.18
N ASN A 1061 -26.95 26.45 -17.03
CA ASN A 1061 -27.93 26.33 -18.13
C ASN A 1061 -27.57 25.27 -19.23
N GLN A 1062 -26.73 24.29 -18.91
CA GLN A 1062 -26.38 23.15 -19.76
C GLN A 1062 -27.29 21.93 -19.48
N ILE A 1063 -28.60 22.19 -19.32
CA ILE A 1063 -29.62 21.24 -18.85
C ILE A 1063 -29.56 19.85 -19.53
N PRO A 1064 -29.44 19.72 -20.87
CA PRO A 1064 -29.43 18.39 -21.50
C PRO A 1064 -28.28 17.49 -21.01
N ARG A 1065 -27.08 18.07 -20.78
CA ARG A 1065 -25.91 17.33 -20.27
C ARG A 1065 -26.08 16.96 -18.79
N ALA A 1066 -26.74 17.81 -18.01
CA ALA A 1066 -27.05 17.49 -16.62
C ALA A 1066 -28.04 16.33 -16.51
N VAL A 1067 -29.12 16.35 -17.31
CA VAL A 1067 -30.13 15.29 -17.38
C VAL A 1067 -29.51 13.96 -17.86
N GLU A 1068 -28.60 14.00 -18.83
CA GLU A 1068 -27.82 12.83 -19.27
C GLU A 1068 -27.04 12.18 -18.11
N ILE A 1069 -26.33 12.97 -17.30
CA ILE A 1069 -25.59 12.46 -16.14
C ILE A 1069 -26.53 11.84 -15.09
N TYR A 1070 -27.63 12.51 -14.74
CA TYR A 1070 -28.60 11.94 -13.79
C TYR A 1070 -29.24 10.64 -14.32
N ASN A 1071 -29.55 10.55 -15.61
CA ASN A 1071 -30.08 9.32 -16.20
C ASN A 1071 -29.06 8.17 -16.13
N ASN A 1072 -27.78 8.45 -16.29
CA ASN A 1072 -26.69 7.48 -16.18
C ASN A 1072 -26.49 6.98 -14.72
N LEU A 1073 -26.71 7.84 -13.73
CA LEU A 1073 -26.73 7.48 -12.30
C LEU A 1073 -28.02 6.77 -11.87
N ALA A 1074 -29.15 7.09 -12.52
CA ALA A 1074 -30.44 6.42 -12.28
C ALA A 1074 -30.58 5.05 -12.96
N ALA A 1075 -29.58 4.63 -13.74
CA ALA A 1075 -29.57 3.38 -14.49
C ALA A 1075 -29.51 2.13 -13.58
N PRO A 1076 -30.02 0.95 -14.01
CA PRO A 1076 -30.15 -0.23 -13.15
C PRO A 1076 -28.86 -0.80 -12.54
N GLN A 1077 -27.68 -0.46 -13.08
CA GLN A 1077 -26.36 -0.82 -12.55
C GLN A 1077 -26.00 -0.21 -11.18
N TRP A 1078 -26.67 0.87 -10.79
CA TRP A 1078 -26.50 1.51 -9.48
C TRP A 1078 -27.48 0.90 -8.48
N ASP A 1079 -27.15 0.93 -7.19
CA ASP A 1079 -28.08 0.37 -6.21
C ASP A 1079 -29.32 1.25 -6.04
N SER A 1080 -30.40 0.67 -5.50
CA SER A 1080 -31.69 1.36 -5.37
C SER A 1080 -31.65 2.67 -4.56
N GLN A 1081 -30.66 2.86 -3.68
CA GLN A 1081 -30.48 4.09 -2.90
C GLN A 1081 -29.75 5.16 -3.72
N ASP A 1082 -28.58 4.86 -4.29
CA ASP A 1082 -27.81 5.72 -5.20
C ASP A 1082 -28.72 6.32 -6.31
N ARG A 1083 -29.46 5.43 -6.99
CA ARG A 1083 -30.44 5.80 -8.03
C ARG A 1083 -31.52 6.74 -7.53
N ALA A 1084 -31.96 6.57 -6.29
CA ALA A 1084 -33.00 7.39 -5.69
C ALA A 1084 -32.49 8.76 -5.23
N VAL A 1085 -31.25 8.86 -4.75
CA VAL A 1085 -30.57 10.14 -4.52
C VAL A 1085 -30.52 10.92 -5.83
N SER A 1086 -30.03 10.28 -6.90
CA SER A 1086 -29.91 10.90 -8.22
C SER A 1086 -31.25 11.33 -8.83
N LEU A 1087 -32.30 10.50 -8.74
CA LEU A 1087 -33.64 10.85 -9.25
C LEU A 1087 -34.31 11.96 -8.42
N ALA A 1088 -34.19 11.93 -7.09
CA ALA A 1088 -34.78 12.95 -6.22
C ALA A 1088 -34.11 14.32 -6.42
N ASP A 1089 -32.78 14.35 -6.61
CA ASP A 1089 -32.04 15.57 -6.91
C ASP A 1089 -32.40 16.14 -8.29
N LEU A 1090 -32.51 15.27 -9.31
CA LEU A 1090 -32.99 15.65 -10.64
C LEU A 1090 -34.41 16.25 -10.57
N GLU A 1091 -35.34 15.63 -9.83
CA GLU A 1091 -36.71 16.15 -9.66
C GLU A 1091 -36.68 17.56 -9.04
N GLN A 1092 -35.92 17.75 -7.97
CA GLN A 1092 -35.75 19.03 -7.29
C GLN A 1092 -35.23 20.11 -8.26
N HIS A 1093 -34.21 19.80 -9.05
CA HIS A 1093 -33.63 20.73 -10.03
C HIS A 1093 -34.58 21.01 -11.21
N GLN A 1094 -35.27 20.01 -11.75
CA GLN A 1094 -36.27 20.19 -12.81
C GLN A 1094 -37.42 21.11 -12.35
N ARG A 1095 -37.97 20.89 -11.14
CA ARG A 1095 -39.00 21.77 -10.57
C ARG A 1095 -38.49 23.20 -10.35
N LYS A 1096 -37.25 23.37 -9.86
CA LYS A 1096 -36.58 24.68 -9.67
C LYS A 1096 -36.48 25.48 -10.97
N VAL A 1097 -36.29 24.84 -12.12
CA VAL A 1097 -36.22 25.50 -13.45
C VAL A 1097 -37.54 25.49 -14.23
N GLY A 1098 -38.64 24.99 -13.66
CA GLY A 1098 -39.98 25.01 -14.26
C GLY A 1098 -40.31 23.85 -15.22
N LEU A 1099 -39.50 22.79 -15.24
CA LEU A 1099 -39.71 21.57 -16.04
C LEU A 1099 -40.63 20.59 -15.29
N THR A 1100 -41.88 21.01 -15.06
CA THR A 1100 -42.83 20.26 -14.20
C THR A 1100 -43.21 18.89 -14.76
N ASN A 1101 -43.39 18.78 -16.08
CA ASN A 1101 -43.81 17.51 -16.71
C ASN A 1101 -42.70 16.45 -16.61
N GLU A 1102 -41.45 16.89 -16.79
CA GLU A 1102 -40.24 16.08 -16.66
C GLU A 1102 -40.04 15.66 -15.20
N ALA A 1103 -40.22 16.59 -14.25
CA ALA A 1103 -40.17 16.29 -12.82
C ALA A 1103 -41.23 15.26 -12.38
N ASP A 1104 -42.45 15.34 -12.90
CA ASP A 1104 -43.50 14.36 -12.59
C ASP A 1104 -43.19 12.97 -13.19
N GLN A 1105 -42.45 12.89 -14.30
CA GLN A 1105 -41.93 11.63 -14.84
C GLN A 1105 -40.79 11.06 -13.98
N THR A 1106 -39.84 11.91 -13.56
CA THR A 1106 -38.75 11.53 -12.65
C THR A 1106 -39.30 11.05 -11.30
N HIS A 1107 -40.34 11.71 -10.77
CA HIS A 1107 -41.03 11.28 -9.55
C HIS A 1107 -41.67 9.89 -9.67
N ALA A 1108 -42.24 9.58 -10.84
CA ALA A 1108 -42.80 8.26 -11.12
C ALA A 1108 -41.71 7.17 -11.19
N GLN A 1109 -40.52 7.49 -11.73
CA GLN A 1109 -39.37 6.60 -11.71
C GLN A 1109 -38.85 6.35 -10.29
N LEU A 1110 -38.72 7.41 -9.47
CA LEU A 1110 -38.33 7.31 -8.06
C LEU A 1110 -39.31 6.42 -7.27
N THR A 1111 -40.62 6.60 -7.49
CA THR A 1111 -41.67 5.77 -6.87
C THR A 1111 -41.58 4.31 -7.31
N ALA A 1112 -41.17 4.04 -8.55
CA ALA A 1112 -41.04 2.69 -9.08
C ALA A 1112 -39.90 1.87 -8.42
N LEU A 1113 -38.96 2.51 -7.73
CA LEU A 1113 -37.89 1.84 -6.96
C LEU A 1113 -38.42 1.14 -5.68
N LYS A 1114 -39.65 1.42 -5.24
CA LYS A 1114 -40.34 0.75 -4.11
C LYS A 1114 -39.53 0.73 -2.79
N LEU A 1115 -38.80 1.82 -2.52
CA LEU A 1115 -37.97 1.96 -1.33
C LEU A 1115 -38.76 1.84 -0.02
N THR A 1116 -38.12 1.26 0.99
CA THR A 1116 -38.62 1.28 2.38
C THR A 1116 -38.51 2.68 2.99
N ALA A 1117 -39.27 2.94 4.05
CA ALA A 1117 -39.19 4.22 4.79
C ALA A 1117 -37.78 4.53 5.30
N THR A 1118 -37.02 3.52 5.72
CA THR A 1118 -35.62 3.66 6.16
C THR A 1118 -34.70 4.07 5.00
N GLN A 1119 -34.87 3.47 3.81
CA GLN A 1119 -34.11 3.86 2.61
C GLN A 1119 -34.47 5.29 2.17
N LEU A 1120 -35.75 5.67 2.19
CA LEU A 1120 -36.16 7.06 1.90
C LEU A 1120 -35.57 8.07 2.89
N GLN A 1121 -35.46 7.70 4.18
CA GLN A 1121 -34.78 8.51 5.19
C GLN A 1121 -33.27 8.60 4.93
N SER A 1122 -32.64 7.52 4.47
CA SER A 1122 -31.23 7.49 4.04
C SER A 1122 -31.00 8.46 2.87
N VAL A 1123 -31.79 8.33 1.79
CA VAL A 1123 -31.77 9.20 0.60
C VAL A 1123 -31.92 10.67 0.98
N ALA A 1124 -32.90 11.01 1.83
CA ALA A 1124 -33.11 12.37 2.30
C ALA A 1124 -31.94 12.92 3.13
N GLN A 1125 -31.23 12.06 3.87
CA GLN A 1125 -30.04 12.45 4.62
C GLN A 1125 -28.81 12.61 3.73
N VAL A 1126 -28.66 11.81 2.66
CA VAL A 1126 -27.60 11.98 1.66
C VAL A 1126 -27.78 13.29 0.90
N LEU A 1127 -28.99 13.58 0.38
CA LEU A 1127 -29.31 14.85 -0.28
C LEU A 1127 -29.00 16.06 0.62
N LYS A 1128 -29.35 15.97 1.90
CA LYS A 1128 -29.04 17.01 2.90
C LYS A 1128 -27.53 17.18 3.16
N ASN A 1129 -26.71 16.16 2.92
CA ASN A 1129 -25.25 16.25 3.05
C ASN A 1129 -24.58 16.85 1.80
N LEU A 1130 -25.28 16.85 0.66
CA LEU A 1130 -24.83 17.44 -0.61
C LEU A 1130 -25.16 18.94 -0.73
N ASP A 1131 -26.02 19.48 0.14
CA ASP A 1131 -26.52 20.87 0.20
C ASP A 1131 -25.79 21.75 1.24
#